data_AF-A0AAU3J3Y9-F1
#
_entry.id   AF-A0AAU3J3Y9-F1
#
_cell.length_a   1.000
_cell.length_b   1.000
_cell.length_c   1.000
_cell.angle_alpha   90.00
_cell.angle_beta   90.00
_cell.angle_gamma   90.00
#
_symmetry.space_group_name_H-M   'P 1'
#
loop_
_entity.id
_entity.type
_entity.pdbx_description
1 polymer ?
#
loop_
_entity_poly.entity_id
_entity_poly.type
_entity_poly.pdbx_seq_one_letter_code
_entity_poly.pdbx_strand_id
1 'polypeptide(L)'
;MQDNATEVTAAGIARLAGVGRAAVSNWRRRHADFPKPVGGTETSPSFALTEVEAWLRKQGKLAEVPLRERVWQQLAGHPEGPVTALTHAGCVLLLIHDRPTVWLKVSAGSDVRLAAMLPGALEEVLVPRFGAMPKGRGAHGARGVHSHRGVHGAAAGGAASGVHAQSTGSPEPTVHTEPPRGGAGAAVNTPPPGGGAETAVNTPPATHTASPVHAPPAVNSPQPVNARDSVNTPDPANTPPAVHAPAGPQLLPSAPLLRGAAELAAEMGARQAFEFLLGRHLDANPRQYTLTPAELAGLMADLAGPARTFLDPACGTGALLRAVAPRPDQELYAQDSAPDLAALTALRLALHARSTVRGAAGDTLRADAFPELRADAVLCHPPFNERNWGHDDLAYDPRWEYGFPARNESELAWVQHALARLRDRGTAVLLMPPAAASRRSGRRIRADLLRRGALRAVIALPIGAAPPYNIPLHLWVLRRPDKAPAQPEVLLADTGQYATEGRGGPDWRAVREAVLDAWRAFDRAGTFEERPGLARSLPVIDLLDDDVDLAPARHLPPPTAADGGDSLTSLRERLGETLRLTADLTPPPADPARPARWPLTTVGELARGGALVMRTGGNGGHARVPVLTDHDVLAGTAPSGALPESDEEAVLTEPGDVVVPVLGGGSVARVIDDATGGAALGRNLVLLRPDPAALDPWFLAGFLRGTANNRQASSYASTATRLDVRRLQLPRLALDEQRRYGAHFRALDDFERALRQAGRLGEQLVRGMYDGLTDGTVAPADR
;
A
#
# COMPACT_ATOMS: atom_id res chain seq x y z
N MET A 1 48.10 7.36 -29.28
CA MET A 1 47.04 6.48 -28.75
C MET A 1 45.84 7.39 -28.56
N GLN A 2 44.74 7.17 -29.28
CA GLN A 2 43.60 8.09 -29.24
C GLN A 2 42.81 7.88 -27.95
N ASP A 3 42.76 8.92 -27.10
CA ASP A 3 41.83 8.94 -25.98
C ASP A 3 40.41 8.91 -26.52
N ASN A 4 39.64 7.92 -26.07
CA ASN A 4 38.27 7.71 -26.52
C ASN A 4 37.35 8.70 -25.79
N ALA A 5 37.46 9.98 -26.16
CA ALA A 5 36.75 11.09 -25.54
C ALA A 5 35.23 10.84 -25.64
N THR A 6 34.61 10.56 -24.49
CA THR A 6 33.16 10.30 -24.43
C THR A 6 32.42 11.56 -24.88
N GLU A 7 31.67 11.44 -25.98
CA GLU A 7 30.92 12.55 -26.54
C GLU A 7 29.59 12.74 -25.82
N VAL A 8 29.25 14.00 -25.52
CA VAL A 8 27.98 14.38 -24.91
C VAL A 8 27.23 15.36 -25.81
N THR A 9 25.97 15.06 -26.14
CA THR A 9 25.11 16.00 -26.88
C THR A 9 24.61 17.10 -25.95
N ALA A 10 24.15 18.24 -26.50
CA ALA A 10 23.53 19.31 -25.70
C ALA A 10 22.37 18.83 -24.79
N ALA A 11 21.73 17.69 -25.11
CA ALA A 11 20.75 17.03 -24.25
C ALA A 11 21.37 16.31 -23.04
N GLY A 12 22.56 15.73 -23.19
CA GLY A 12 23.35 15.18 -22.08
C GLY A 12 23.88 16.28 -21.16
N ILE A 13 24.42 17.36 -21.73
CA ILE A 13 24.88 18.55 -20.98
C ILE A 13 23.76 19.11 -20.11
N ALA A 14 22.55 19.22 -20.67
CA ALA A 14 21.37 19.70 -19.97
C ALA A 14 21.03 18.83 -18.74
N ARG A 15 21.16 17.50 -18.85
CA ARG A 15 20.95 16.57 -17.73
C ARG A 15 22.04 16.69 -16.66
N LEU A 16 23.32 16.76 -17.06
CA LEU A 16 24.45 16.93 -16.13
C LEU A 16 24.36 18.22 -15.32
N ALA A 17 23.79 19.27 -15.91
CA ALA A 17 23.63 20.57 -15.27
C ALA A 17 22.24 20.79 -14.64
N GLY A 18 21.35 19.80 -14.62
CA GLY A 18 20.00 19.93 -14.03
C GLY A 18 19.07 20.95 -14.71
N VAL A 19 19.30 21.27 -15.99
CA VAL A 19 18.59 22.34 -16.72
C VAL A 19 17.91 21.86 -18.01
N GLY A 20 17.08 22.70 -18.62
CA GLY A 20 16.54 22.46 -19.97
C GLY A 20 17.56 22.70 -21.09
N ARG A 21 17.40 22.01 -22.23
CA ARG A 21 18.28 22.15 -23.42
C ARG A 21 18.44 23.59 -23.93
N ALA A 22 17.43 24.43 -23.72
CA ALA A 22 17.48 25.85 -24.06
C ALA A 22 18.54 26.63 -23.26
N ALA A 23 18.82 26.25 -22.02
CA ALA A 23 19.89 26.86 -21.22
C ALA A 23 21.27 26.56 -21.83
N VAL A 24 21.53 25.32 -22.24
CA VAL A 24 22.77 24.93 -22.94
C VAL A 24 22.92 25.67 -24.27
N SER A 25 21.84 25.83 -25.05
CA SER A 25 21.85 26.64 -26.27
C SER A 25 22.15 28.13 -26.00
N ASN A 26 21.62 28.67 -24.90
CA ASN A 26 21.91 30.04 -24.48
C ASN A 26 23.36 30.19 -24.00
N TRP A 27 23.91 29.21 -23.27
CA TRP A 27 25.31 29.21 -22.84
C TRP A 27 26.27 29.21 -24.03
N ARG A 28 26.05 28.33 -25.02
CA ARG A 28 26.81 28.32 -26.29
C ARG A 28 26.84 29.67 -27.02
N ARG A 29 25.84 30.53 -26.82
CA ARG A 29 25.74 31.85 -27.46
C ARG A 29 26.33 32.98 -26.61
N ARG A 30 26.23 32.89 -25.28
CA ARG A 30 26.64 33.96 -24.35
C ARG A 30 28.03 33.77 -23.74
N HIS A 31 28.59 32.57 -23.80
CA HIS A 31 29.89 32.24 -23.25
C HIS A 31 30.85 31.84 -24.37
N ALA A 32 31.78 32.74 -24.71
CA ALA A 32 32.80 32.48 -25.74
C ALA A 32 33.82 31.40 -25.33
N ASP A 33 33.89 31.08 -24.02
CA ASP A 33 34.70 30.01 -23.44
C ASP A 33 33.95 28.66 -23.33
N PHE A 34 32.71 28.57 -23.82
CA PHE A 34 31.97 27.30 -23.85
C PHE A 34 32.65 26.30 -24.81
N PRO A 35 32.78 25.01 -24.44
CA PRO A 35 33.45 23.99 -25.27
C PRO A 35 32.93 23.92 -26.70
N LYS A 36 33.86 23.75 -27.65
CA LYS A 36 33.50 23.65 -29.07
C LYS A 36 32.96 22.25 -29.39
N PRO A 37 32.07 22.12 -30.40
CA PRO A 37 31.67 20.81 -30.88
C PRO A 37 32.88 19.99 -31.33
N VAL A 38 32.91 18.71 -30.96
CA VAL A 38 33.90 17.73 -31.43
C VAL A 38 33.30 16.76 -32.47
N GLY A 39 31.97 16.70 -32.55
CA GLY A 39 31.23 15.89 -33.52
C GLY A 39 29.76 16.29 -33.65
N GLY A 40 28.95 15.37 -34.18
CA GLY A 40 27.51 15.53 -34.39
C GLY A 40 27.14 16.30 -35.66
N THR A 41 25.88 16.71 -35.78
CA THR A 41 25.36 17.48 -36.93
C THR A 41 25.22 18.97 -36.58
N GLU A 42 25.11 19.85 -37.58
CA GLU A 42 24.86 21.29 -37.33
C GLU A 42 23.65 21.54 -36.42
N THR A 43 22.60 20.73 -36.59
CA THR A 43 21.37 20.77 -35.79
C THR A 43 21.49 20.10 -34.41
N SER A 44 22.45 19.18 -34.23
CA SER A 44 22.67 18.44 -32.97
C SER A 44 24.16 18.13 -32.74
N PRO A 45 24.97 19.13 -32.39
CA PRO A 45 26.38 18.94 -32.12
C PRO A 45 26.62 18.15 -30.82
N SER A 46 27.72 17.39 -30.82
CA SER A 46 28.28 16.73 -29.65
C SER A 46 29.59 17.40 -29.22
N PHE A 47 29.90 17.28 -27.93
CA PHE A 47 30.99 17.98 -27.23
C PHE A 47 31.80 16.96 -26.44
N ALA A 48 33.08 17.23 -26.19
CA ALA A 48 33.86 16.39 -25.28
C ALA A 48 33.32 16.50 -23.85
N LEU A 49 32.90 15.38 -23.25
CA LEU A 49 32.30 15.36 -21.90
C LEU A 49 33.23 15.98 -20.86
N THR A 50 34.52 15.68 -20.93
CA THR A 50 35.55 16.20 -20.01
C THR A 50 35.66 17.72 -20.04
N GLU A 51 35.66 18.33 -21.24
CA GLU A 51 35.68 19.79 -21.39
C GLU A 51 34.40 20.44 -20.88
N VAL A 52 33.25 19.82 -21.16
CA VAL A 52 31.94 20.28 -20.68
C VAL A 52 31.85 20.24 -19.18
N GLU A 53 32.24 19.14 -18.53
CA GLU A 53 32.20 19.06 -17.08
C GLU A 53 33.19 20.03 -16.42
N ALA A 54 34.40 20.20 -16.98
CA ALA A 54 35.36 21.19 -16.51
C ALA A 54 34.80 22.61 -16.61
N TRP A 55 34.14 22.95 -17.72
CA TRP A 55 33.46 24.24 -17.89
C TRP A 55 32.28 24.42 -16.93
N LEU A 56 31.43 23.40 -16.77
CA LEU A 56 30.29 23.44 -15.84
C LEU A 56 30.75 23.60 -14.37
N ARG A 57 31.80 22.89 -13.95
CA ARG A 57 32.41 23.06 -12.61
C ARG A 57 32.99 24.47 -12.44
N LYS A 58 33.79 24.95 -13.40
CA LYS A 58 34.38 26.31 -13.39
C LYS A 58 33.34 27.42 -13.29
N GLN A 59 32.15 27.20 -13.86
CA GLN A 59 31.05 28.17 -13.90
C GLN A 59 30.04 28.01 -12.76
N GLY A 60 30.21 27.05 -11.84
CA GLY A 60 29.23 26.74 -10.79
C GLY A 60 27.88 26.22 -11.34
N LYS A 61 27.88 25.64 -12.55
CA LYS A 61 26.69 25.21 -13.32
C LYS A 61 26.54 23.69 -13.42
N LEU A 62 27.48 22.92 -12.88
CA LEU A 62 27.23 21.49 -12.65
C LEU A 62 26.27 21.42 -11.46
N ALA A 63 25.05 20.94 -11.68
CA ALA A 63 24.13 20.74 -10.57
C ALA A 63 24.66 19.59 -9.72
N GLU A 64 25.08 19.89 -8.49
CA GLU A 64 25.28 18.84 -7.50
C GLU A 64 23.95 18.12 -7.31
N VAL A 65 23.94 16.80 -7.47
CA VAL A 65 22.75 16.00 -7.20
C VAL A 65 22.34 16.27 -5.74
N PRO A 66 21.11 16.75 -5.48
CA PRO A 66 20.65 17.08 -4.13
C PRO A 66 20.86 15.88 -3.20
N LEU A 67 21.26 16.13 -1.95
CA LEU A 67 21.70 15.08 -1.02
C LEU A 67 20.69 13.92 -0.96
N ARG A 68 19.40 14.23 -0.74
CA ARG A 68 18.27 13.28 -0.76
C ARG A 68 18.30 12.34 -1.97
N GLU A 69 18.54 12.87 -3.17
CA GLU A 69 18.54 12.11 -4.42
C GLU A 69 19.86 11.35 -4.66
N ARG A 70 20.99 11.90 -4.21
CA ARG A 70 22.31 11.25 -4.26
C ARG A 70 22.36 10.01 -3.35
N VAL A 71 21.88 10.14 -2.11
CA VAL A 71 21.77 9.04 -1.14
C VAL A 71 20.80 7.98 -1.65
N TRP A 72 19.67 8.39 -2.23
CA TRP A 72 18.73 7.48 -2.87
C TRP A 72 19.36 6.69 -4.03
N GLN A 73 20.13 7.34 -4.91
CA GLN A 73 20.84 6.67 -6.01
C GLN A 73 21.91 5.69 -5.52
N GLN A 74 22.64 6.02 -4.45
CA GLN A 74 23.60 5.12 -3.81
C GLN A 74 22.93 3.89 -3.17
N LEU A 75 21.74 4.06 -2.59
CA LEU A 75 20.95 2.98 -2.00
C LEU A 75 20.36 2.08 -3.09
N ALA A 76 19.70 2.66 -4.10
CA ALA A 76 19.08 1.93 -5.19
C ALA A 76 20.09 1.20 -6.10
N GLY A 77 21.31 1.74 -6.24
CA GLY A 77 22.41 1.15 -7.00
C GLY A 77 23.38 0.29 -6.18
N HIS A 78 23.07 -0.06 -4.93
CA HIS A 78 23.96 -0.82 -4.06
C HIS A 78 24.15 -2.27 -4.56
N PRO A 79 25.39 -2.82 -4.56
CA PRO A 79 25.67 -4.13 -5.15
C PRO A 79 24.94 -5.31 -4.48
N GLU A 80 24.70 -5.23 -3.17
CA GLU A 80 23.95 -6.25 -2.40
C GLU A 80 22.43 -5.97 -2.38
N GLY A 81 21.96 -5.07 -3.24
CA GLY A 81 20.56 -4.68 -3.37
C GLY A 81 20.09 -3.59 -2.39
N PRO A 82 18.96 -2.93 -2.70
CA PRO A 82 18.48 -1.76 -1.95
C PRO A 82 18.06 -2.07 -0.51
N VAL A 83 17.61 -3.29 -0.23
CA VAL A 83 17.17 -3.67 1.13
C VAL A 83 18.36 -3.83 2.07
N THR A 84 19.40 -4.56 1.66
CA THR A 84 20.68 -4.65 2.39
C THR A 84 21.26 -3.27 2.67
N ALA A 85 21.25 -2.40 1.65
CA ALA A 85 21.69 -1.02 1.75
C ALA A 85 20.88 -0.19 2.76
N LEU A 86 19.56 -0.33 2.76
CA LEU A 86 18.65 0.35 3.69
C LEU A 86 18.82 -0.19 5.14
N THR A 87 19.05 -1.48 5.32
CA THR A 87 19.37 -2.09 6.62
C THR A 87 20.70 -1.57 7.17
N HIS A 88 21.75 -1.53 6.34
CA HIS A 88 23.05 -0.95 6.73
C HIS A 88 22.91 0.54 7.10
N ALA A 89 22.18 1.32 6.31
CA ALA A 89 21.89 2.72 6.60
C ALA A 89 21.10 2.86 7.91
N GLY A 90 20.06 2.07 8.13
CA GLY A 90 19.26 2.08 9.36
C GLY A 90 20.07 1.76 10.62
N CYS A 91 20.98 0.79 10.57
CA CYS A 91 21.93 0.51 11.66
C CYS A 91 22.79 1.74 12.00
N VAL A 92 23.33 2.45 11.00
CA VAL A 92 24.11 3.67 11.20
C VAL A 92 23.25 4.83 11.70
N LEU A 93 22.04 5.01 11.18
CA LEU A 93 21.10 6.03 11.62
C LEU A 93 20.70 5.82 13.10
N LEU A 94 20.54 4.57 13.54
CA LEU A 94 20.27 4.23 14.93
C LEU A 94 21.49 4.51 15.83
N LEU A 95 22.72 4.22 15.35
CA LEU A 95 23.96 4.61 16.03
C LEU A 95 24.09 6.12 16.18
N ILE A 96 23.76 6.90 15.14
CA ILE A 96 23.74 8.36 15.17
C ILE A 96 22.69 8.89 16.15
N HIS A 97 21.52 8.24 16.21
CA HIS A 97 20.42 8.62 17.11
C HIS A 97 20.76 8.40 18.59
N ASP A 98 21.31 7.23 18.94
CA ASP A 98 21.58 6.86 20.33
C ASP A 98 22.98 7.30 20.82
N ARG A 99 23.99 7.34 19.94
CA ARG A 99 25.41 7.58 20.27
C ARG A 99 26.12 8.48 19.23
N PRO A 100 25.67 9.73 19.00
CA PRO A 100 26.24 10.61 17.98
C PRO A 100 27.76 10.86 18.14
N THR A 101 28.27 10.88 19.38
CA THR A 101 29.70 11.04 19.67
C THR A 101 30.54 9.80 19.36
N VAL A 102 29.94 8.61 19.28
CA VAL A 102 30.60 7.38 18.81
C VAL A 102 30.70 7.41 17.29
N TRP A 103 29.61 7.75 16.59
CA TRP A 103 29.62 7.94 15.14
C TRP A 103 30.75 8.89 14.68
N LEU A 104 30.86 10.08 15.28
CA LEU A 104 31.90 11.07 14.93
C LEU A 104 33.34 10.54 15.06
N LYS A 105 33.60 9.60 16.00
CA LYS A 105 34.92 8.96 16.17
C LYS A 105 35.16 7.86 15.13
N VAL A 106 34.12 7.13 14.76
CA VAL A 106 34.15 5.97 13.85
C VAL A 106 34.19 6.40 12.38
N SER A 107 33.48 7.48 12.03
CA SER A 107 33.45 8.06 10.67
C SER A 107 34.72 8.85 10.31
N ALA A 108 35.62 9.10 11.28
CA ALA A 108 36.84 9.86 11.08
C ALA A 108 37.92 9.05 10.33
N GLY A 109 38.18 9.43 9.07
CA GLY A 109 39.20 8.83 8.21
C GLY A 109 38.61 8.08 7.02
N SER A 110 39.38 7.15 6.44
CA SER A 110 39.03 6.43 5.22
C SER A 110 37.86 5.44 5.39
N ASP A 111 37.24 5.09 4.27
CA ASP A 111 36.13 4.12 4.23
C ASP A 111 36.52 2.72 4.73
N VAL A 112 37.78 2.32 4.49
CA VAL A 112 38.35 1.08 5.06
C VAL A 112 38.40 1.14 6.58
N ARG A 113 38.75 2.28 7.17
CA ARG A 113 38.76 2.47 8.63
C ARG A 113 37.34 2.48 9.20
N LEU A 114 36.42 3.20 8.54
CA LEU A 114 35.00 3.21 8.90
C LEU A 114 34.44 1.78 8.93
N ALA A 115 34.61 1.04 7.84
CA ALA A 115 34.14 -0.33 7.71
C ALA A 115 34.76 -1.29 8.77
N ALA A 116 36.04 -1.10 9.12
CA ALA A 116 36.69 -1.92 10.15
C ALA A 116 36.22 -1.59 11.59
N MET A 117 35.93 -0.32 11.90
CA MET A 117 35.54 0.11 13.25
C MET A 117 34.03 0.02 13.51
N LEU A 118 33.21 0.15 12.48
CA LEU A 118 31.76 0.27 12.61
C LEU A 118 31.05 -0.95 13.24
N PRO A 119 31.43 -2.23 13.00
CA PRO A 119 30.74 -3.38 13.60
C PRO A 119 30.67 -3.32 15.13
N GLY A 120 31.79 -3.06 15.81
CA GLY A 120 31.84 -2.96 17.27
C GLY A 120 31.06 -1.76 17.81
N ALA A 121 31.07 -0.63 17.10
CA ALA A 121 30.26 0.53 17.45
C ALA A 121 28.75 0.28 17.29
N LEU A 122 28.36 -0.51 16.29
CA LEU A 122 26.98 -0.95 16.12
C LEU A 122 26.54 -1.89 17.24
N GLU A 123 27.39 -2.83 17.69
CA GLU A 123 27.05 -3.73 18.81
C GLU A 123 26.67 -2.98 20.10
N GLU A 124 27.32 -1.83 20.41
CA GLU A 124 26.99 -0.98 21.57
C GLU A 124 25.54 -0.45 21.57
N VAL A 125 24.85 -0.47 20.43
CA VAL A 125 23.47 0.02 20.26
C VAL A 125 22.51 -1.11 19.87
N LEU A 126 22.91 -1.99 18.94
CA LEU A 126 22.06 -3.08 18.47
C LEU A 126 21.76 -4.10 19.57
N VAL A 127 22.75 -4.47 20.41
CA VAL A 127 22.54 -5.49 21.46
C VAL A 127 21.58 -5.01 22.56
N PRO A 128 21.67 -3.77 23.09
CA PRO A 128 20.66 -3.25 24.02
C PRO A 128 19.26 -3.12 23.40
N ARG A 129 19.16 -2.69 22.13
CA ARG A 129 17.86 -2.44 21.47
C ARG A 129 17.13 -3.72 21.03
N PHE A 130 17.87 -4.69 20.50
CA PHE A 130 17.32 -5.90 19.86
C PHE A 130 17.56 -7.19 20.65
N GLY A 131 18.64 -7.25 21.43
CA GLY A 131 19.10 -8.44 22.15
C GLY A 131 20.44 -8.94 21.63
N ALA A 132 21.09 -9.81 22.40
CA ALA A 132 22.33 -10.44 21.99
C ALA A 132 22.06 -11.62 21.04
N MET A 133 22.95 -11.83 20.06
CA MET A 133 23.01 -13.11 19.34
C MET A 133 23.27 -14.25 20.32
N PRO A 134 22.59 -15.40 20.19
CA PRO A 134 22.88 -16.56 21.03
C PRO A 134 24.32 -17.02 20.83
N LYS A 135 25.05 -17.24 21.93
CA LYS A 135 26.42 -17.78 21.87
C LYS A 135 26.35 -19.25 21.49
N GLY A 136 26.56 -19.55 20.21
CA GLY A 136 26.71 -20.93 19.73
C GLY A 136 27.73 -21.70 20.59
N ARG A 137 27.41 -22.94 20.95
CA ARG A 137 28.31 -23.81 21.73
C ARG A 137 29.63 -23.98 20.99
N GLY A 138 30.65 -23.24 21.42
CA GLY A 138 31.97 -23.27 20.81
C GLY A 138 32.58 -24.67 20.87
N ALA A 139 33.16 -25.11 19.76
CA ALA A 139 33.91 -26.36 19.69
C ALA A 139 34.94 -26.43 20.83
N HIS A 140 34.88 -27.48 21.64
CA HIS A 140 35.79 -27.65 22.76
C HIS A 140 37.22 -27.94 22.28
N GLY A 141 38.05 -26.89 22.33
CA GLY A 141 39.46 -26.96 22.73
C GLY A 141 40.34 -27.98 22.01
N ALA A 142 40.84 -27.62 20.83
CA ALA A 142 42.07 -28.20 20.32
C ALA A 142 43.26 -27.84 21.25
N ARG A 143 43.60 -28.73 22.19
CA ARG A 143 44.83 -28.62 23.00
C ARG A 143 45.96 -29.43 22.37
N GLY A 144 47.06 -28.75 22.06
CA GLY A 144 48.42 -29.27 22.15
C GLY A 144 48.83 -30.34 21.13
N VAL A 145 49.35 -29.91 19.98
CA VAL A 145 50.26 -30.74 19.19
C VAL A 145 51.66 -30.63 19.79
N HIS A 146 52.09 -31.65 20.54
CA HIS A 146 53.51 -31.92 20.76
C HIS A 146 53.84 -33.39 20.51
N SER A 147 55.00 -33.59 19.90
CA SER A 147 55.55 -34.85 19.41
C SER A 147 55.89 -35.84 20.53
N HIS A 148 55.70 -37.15 20.27
CA HIS A 148 56.84 -38.06 20.12
C HIS A 148 56.47 -39.37 19.42
N ARG A 149 57.49 -40.19 19.13
CA ARG A 149 57.53 -41.27 18.13
C ARG A 149 57.79 -42.63 18.79
N GLY A 150 57.03 -43.67 18.42
CA GLY A 150 57.29 -45.09 18.76
C GLY A 150 56.61 -45.60 20.05
N VAL A 151 56.58 -46.90 20.39
CA VAL A 151 57.00 -48.18 19.74
C VAL A 151 56.24 -49.36 20.41
N HIS A 152 55.85 -50.42 19.65
CA HIS A 152 55.46 -51.82 20.00
C HIS A 152 54.42 -52.19 21.11
N GLY A 153 53.75 -53.34 20.88
CA GLY A 153 52.98 -54.15 21.87
C GLY A 153 51.48 -54.25 21.52
N ALA A 154 50.85 -55.28 20.91
CA ALA A 154 51.03 -56.75 20.79
C ALA A 154 50.08 -57.58 21.70
N ALA A 155 49.27 -58.46 21.07
CA ALA A 155 48.44 -59.56 21.64
C ALA A 155 47.28 -59.14 22.58
N ALA A 156 46.15 -59.86 22.73
CA ALA A 156 45.46 -60.96 22.03
C ALA A 156 43.98 -60.90 22.51
N GLY A 157 42.94 -61.57 21.99
CA GLY A 157 42.79 -62.64 21.01
C GLY A 157 41.59 -63.51 21.45
N GLY A 158 40.67 -63.83 20.54
CA GLY A 158 39.45 -64.59 20.85
C GLY A 158 38.54 -64.66 19.63
N ALA A 159 38.41 -65.83 19.03
CA ALA A 159 37.83 -66.02 17.69
C ALA A 159 36.90 -67.25 17.65
N ALA A 160 36.39 -67.53 16.43
CA ALA A 160 35.52 -68.62 16.02
C ALA A 160 34.02 -68.44 16.35
N SER A 161 33.07 -68.98 15.60
CA SER A 161 32.93 -69.37 14.16
C SER A 161 31.58 -70.10 14.04
N GLY A 162 31.00 -70.20 12.84
CA GLY A 162 30.05 -71.29 12.54
C GLY A 162 28.77 -70.88 11.83
N VAL A 163 28.40 -71.67 10.82
CA VAL A 163 27.27 -71.47 9.90
C VAL A 163 26.42 -72.74 9.89
N HIS A 164 25.08 -72.65 9.91
CA HIS A 164 24.18 -73.39 8.99
C HIS A 164 22.66 -73.20 9.22
N ALA A 165 22.00 -72.68 8.17
CA ALA A 165 20.88 -73.28 7.41
C ALA A 165 19.43 -73.46 7.96
N GLN A 166 18.49 -73.39 6.98
CA GLN A 166 17.08 -73.84 6.93
C GLN A 166 16.01 -72.95 7.62
N SER A 167 14.74 -72.86 7.16
CA SER A 167 14.12 -73.06 5.81
C SER A 167 12.63 -72.62 5.83
N THR A 168 12.06 -72.39 4.63
CA THR A 168 10.62 -72.28 4.23
C THR A 168 9.92 -70.92 4.40
N GLY A 169 9.10 -70.41 3.45
CA GLY A 169 8.83 -70.81 2.06
C GLY A 169 7.90 -69.79 1.35
N SER A 170 8.03 -69.64 0.02
CA SER A 170 7.24 -68.73 -0.86
C SER A 170 5.96 -69.43 -1.42
N PRO A 171 5.19 -68.91 -2.42
CA PRO A 171 5.15 -67.59 -3.08
C PRO A 171 3.73 -66.97 -3.38
N GLU A 172 3.73 -65.69 -3.80
CA GLU A 172 3.14 -65.07 -5.03
C GLU A 172 2.44 -65.92 -6.15
N PRO A 173 1.86 -65.35 -7.26
CA PRO A 173 1.36 -63.99 -7.61
C PRO A 173 0.09 -63.99 -8.56
N THR A 174 -0.01 -62.99 -9.48
CA THR A 174 -0.86 -62.79 -10.71
C THR A 174 -2.17 -61.99 -10.54
N VAL A 175 -2.58 -60.99 -11.35
CA VAL A 175 -2.31 -60.39 -12.69
C VAL A 175 -3.55 -60.46 -13.61
N HIS A 176 -3.83 -59.34 -14.29
CA HIS A 176 -4.98 -59.01 -15.15
C HIS A 176 -5.58 -60.13 -16.04
N THR A 177 -6.91 -60.10 -16.25
CA THR A 177 -7.54 -59.91 -17.60
C THR A 177 -9.07 -59.76 -17.55
N GLU A 178 -9.61 -58.92 -18.44
CA GLU A 178 -11.02 -58.82 -18.89
C GLU A 178 -11.29 -59.85 -20.03
N PRO A 179 -12.48 -59.97 -20.69
CA PRO A 179 -13.82 -59.40 -20.43
C PRO A 179 -14.95 -60.50 -20.46
N PRO A 180 -16.03 -60.44 -21.29
CA PRO A 180 -17.38 -60.01 -20.88
C PRO A 180 -18.50 -61.05 -21.09
N ARG A 181 -19.74 -60.75 -20.63
CA ARG A 181 -21.03 -60.89 -21.35
C ARG A 181 -22.27 -60.84 -20.42
N GLY A 182 -23.36 -60.25 -20.91
CA GLY A 182 -24.66 -60.95 -20.88
C GLY A 182 -25.87 -60.32 -20.16
N GLY A 183 -26.60 -59.43 -20.83
CA GLY A 183 -28.07 -59.29 -20.72
C GLY A 183 -28.65 -58.52 -19.52
N ALA A 184 -29.93 -58.12 -19.53
CA ALA A 184 -30.93 -58.04 -20.62
C ALA A 184 -32.16 -57.18 -20.20
N GLY A 185 -32.98 -56.75 -21.18
CA GLY A 185 -34.28 -56.06 -20.97
C GLY A 185 -34.23 -54.57 -21.38
N ALA A 186 -34.66 -54.15 -22.58
CA ALA A 186 -36.03 -54.10 -23.16
C ALA A 186 -36.92 -53.04 -22.45
N ALA A 187 -37.72 -52.20 -23.13
CA ALA A 187 -38.23 -52.23 -24.52
C ALA A 187 -38.47 -50.79 -25.07
N VAL A 188 -38.22 -50.48 -26.36
CA VAL A 188 -39.21 -50.39 -27.48
C VAL A 188 -40.14 -49.15 -27.45
N ASN A 189 -39.90 -48.13 -28.30
CA ASN A 189 -40.53 -47.95 -29.64
C ASN A 189 -40.14 -46.62 -30.34
N THR A 190 -40.31 -46.56 -31.67
CA THR A 190 -39.81 -45.51 -32.61
C THR A 190 -40.95 -44.59 -33.18
N PRO A 191 -40.71 -43.59 -34.08
CA PRO A 191 -41.50 -42.34 -34.17
C PRO A 191 -42.27 -42.16 -35.50
N PRO A 192 -42.86 -40.97 -35.75
CA PRO A 192 -43.19 -40.47 -37.09
C PRO A 192 -42.44 -39.17 -37.52
N PRO A 193 -42.49 -38.73 -38.81
CA PRO A 193 -41.37 -38.03 -39.45
C PRO A 193 -41.69 -36.75 -40.28
N GLY A 194 -40.63 -36.15 -40.88
CA GLY A 194 -40.66 -35.20 -42.02
C GLY A 194 -40.73 -33.72 -41.62
N GLY A 195 -40.11 -32.75 -42.29
CA GLY A 195 -39.23 -32.67 -43.48
C GLY A 195 -39.24 -31.20 -43.97
N GLY A 196 -38.25 -30.58 -44.63
CA GLY A 196 -36.93 -30.99 -45.13
C GLY A 196 -36.20 -29.73 -45.67
N ALA A 197 -35.47 -29.88 -46.80
CA ALA A 197 -34.72 -28.86 -47.56
C ALA A 197 -33.24 -28.62 -47.16
N GLU A 198 -32.40 -28.52 -48.19
CA GLU A 198 -30.93 -28.69 -48.17
C GLU A 198 -30.19 -27.36 -48.38
N THR A 199 -28.89 -27.28 -48.03
CA THR A 199 -27.80 -27.11 -49.02
C THR A 199 -26.38 -27.13 -48.40
N ALA A 200 -25.56 -28.05 -48.94
CA ALA A 200 -24.14 -27.97 -49.31
C ALA A 200 -23.12 -27.22 -48.40
N VAL A 201 -22.22 -27.89 -47.66
CA VAL A 201 -21.01 -28.65 -48.07
C VAL A 201 -19.81 -27.78 -48.52
N ASN A 202 -18.73 -27.81 -47.72
CA ASN A 202 -17.36 -28.11 -48.19
C ASN A 202 -16.34 -28.34 -47.05
N THR A 203 -15.51 -29.37 -47.23
CA THR A 203 -14.33 -29.82 -46.45
C THR A 203 -13.42 -30.60 -47.44
N PRO A 204 -12.19 -31.07 -47.12
CA PRO A 204 -11.31 -30.80 -45.98
C PRO A 204 -10.06 -30.01 -46.50
N PRO A 205 -8.77 -30.44 -46.54
CA PRO A 205 -7.99 -31.53 -45.91
C PRO A 205 -7.12 -31.05 -44.73
N ALA A 206 -6.20 -31.92 -44.26
CA ALA A 206 -5.16 -31.66 -43.26
C ALA A 206 -3.77 -32.04 -43.79
N THR A 207 -2.68 -31.61 -43.14
CA THR A 207 -1.38 -32.30 -43.14
C THR A 207 -0.50 -31.84 -41.96
N HIS A 208 0.28 -32.75 -41.38
CA HIS A 208 1.24 -32.49 -40.30
C HIS A 208 2.60 -32.04 -40.84
N THR A 209 3.36 -31.21 -40.11
CA THR A 209 4.65 -31.60 -39.45
C THR A 209 5.42 -30.43 -38.80
N ALA A 210 6.11 -30.75 -37.69
CA ALA A 210 7.31 -30.11 -37.11
C ALA A 210 7.32 -28.61 -36.67
N SER A 211 7.60 -28.42 -35.38
CA SER A 211 7.99 -27.18 -34.66
C SER A 211 9.45 -26.73 -34.98
N PRO A 212 10.04 -25.67 -34.36
CA PRO A 212 9.54 -24.74 -33.32
C PRO A 212 9.88 -23.23 -33.52
N VAL A 213 9.45 -22.35 -32.59
CA VAL A 213 10.27 -21.32 -31.88
C VAL A 213 9.39 -20.24 -31.19
N HIS A 214 9.87 -19.77 -30.01
CA HIS A 214 9.42 -18.64 -29.17
C HIS A 214 8.10 -18.71 -28.37
N ALA A 215 8.24 -19.12 -27.11
CA ALA A 215 7.34 -18.80 -26.00
C ALA A 215 7.69 -17.44 -25.34
N PRO A 216 6.74 -16.78 -24.64
CA PRO A 216 6.97 -15.56 -23.86
C PRO A 216 7.76 -15.82 -22.55
N PRO A 217 8.32 -14.79 -21.90
CA PRO A 217 9.27 -14.96 -20.79
C PRO A 217 8.64 -15.51 -19.51
N ALA A 218 9.41 -16.34 -18.80
CA ALA A 218 9.00 -16.98 -17.56
C ALA A 218 9.01 -16.01 -16.36
N VAL A 219 8.03 -16.19 -15.46
CA VAL A 219 8.07 -15.65 -14.10
C VAL A 219 8.95 -16.57 -13.25
N ASN A 220 9.89 -16.01 -12.49
CA ASN A 220 10.77 -16.78 -11.60
C ASN A 220 9.99 -17.40 -10.44
N SER A 221 9.81 -18.71 -10.46
CA SER A 221 9.46 -19.51 -9.28
C SER A 221 10.68 -19.66 -8.36
N PRO A 222 10.54 -19.56 -7.03
CA PRO A 222 11.61 -19.95 -6.10
C PRO A 222 11.96 -21.44 -6.25
N GLN A 223 13.24 -21.80 -6.12
CA GLN A 223 13.67 -23.20 -6.16
C GLN A 223 13.17 -23.99 -4.93
N PRO A 224 12.88 -25.29 -5.08
CA PRO A 224 12.60 -26.16 -3.94
C PRO A 224 13.88 -26.41 -3.14
N VAL A 225 13.89 -26.00 -1.86
CA VAL A 225 14.87 -26.49 -0.89
C VAL A 225 14.64 -27.98 -0.64
N ASN A 226 15.73 -28.76 -0.58
CA ASN A 226 15.65 -30.22 -0.46
C ASN A 226 14.99 -30.62 0.87
N ALA A 227 13.83 -31.28 0.79
CA ALA A 227 13.15 -31.84 1.94
C ALA A 227 13.90 -33.08 2.48
N ARG A 228 14.88 -32.86 3.37
CA ARG A 228 15.49 -33.91 4.21
C ARG A 228 16.35 -33.42 5.39
N ASP A 229 15.96 -32.31 6.02
CA ASP A 229 16.42 -32.01 7.38
C ASP A 229 15.29 -32.31 8.38
N SER A 230 15.63 -33.00 9.45
CA SER A 230 14.70 -33.39 10.51
C SER A 230 14.15 -32.17 11.25
N VAL A 231 12.88 -32.25 11.66
CA VAL A 231 12.19 -31.21 12.44
C VAL A 231 12.87 -31.04 13.80
N ASN A 232 13.86 -30.15 13.85
CA ASN A 232 14.31 -29.51 15.07
C ASN A 232 13.50 -28.23 15.25
N THR A 233 12.48 -28.28 16.10
CA THR A 233 11.89 -27.06 16.66
C THR A 233 13.00 -26.27 17.34
N PRO A 234 13.27 -25.01 16.96
CA PRO A 234 14.30 -24.22 17.63
C PRO A 234 13.95 -24.05 19.11
N ASP A 235 14.95 -24.24 19.98
CA ASP A 235 14.84 -23.88 21.40
C ASP A 235 14.56 -22.36 21.49
N PRO A 236 13.46 -21.92 22.14
CA PRO A 236 13.04 -20.51 22.14
C PRO A 236 14.07 -19.55 22.76
N ALA A 237 15.04 -20.05 23.52
CA ALA A 237 16.18 -19.25 23.99
C ALA A 237 17.19 -18.87 22.89
N ASN A 238 16.99 -19.34 21.64
CA ASN A 238 18.03 -19.38 20.61
C ASN A 238 17.61 -18.77 19.25
N THR A 239 16.44 -18.13 19.15
CA THR A 239 16.02 -17.39 17.94
C THR A 239 16.88 -16.12 17.78
N PRO A 240 17.61 -15.95 16.66
CA PRO A 240 18.44 -14.77 16.47
C PRO A 240 17.58 -13.52 16.22
N PRO A 241 17.98 -12.33 16.72
CA PRO A 241 17.31 -11.07 16.38
C PRO A 241 17.38 -10.80 14.87
N ALA A 242 16.30 -10.24 14.32
CA ALA A 242 16.21 -9.88 12.90
C ALA A 242 17.28 -8.86 12.47
N VAL A 243 17.84 -8.09 13.40
CA VAL A 243 18.91 -7.11 13.16
C VAL A 243 20.15 -7.53 13.91
N HIS A 244 21.28 -7.62 13.20
CA HIS A 244 22.60 -7.91 13.74
C HIS A 244 23.64 -6.95 13.14
N ALA A 245 24.78 -6.78 13.80
CA ALA A 245 25.86 -5.93 13.30
C ALA A 245 26.46 -6.54 12.03
N PRO A 246 26.44 -5.86 10.87
CA PRO A 246 27.08 -6.37 9.67
C PRO A 246 28.61 -6.39 9.84
N ALA A 247 29.28 -7.38 9.24
CA ALA A 247 30.73 -7.50 9.30
C ALA A 247 31.41 -6.41 8.46
N GLY A 248 32.63 -6.01 8.83
CA GLY A 248 33.37 -4.95 8.14
C GLY A 248 33.46 -5.10 6.60
N PRO A 249 33.73 -6.30 6.04
CA PRO A 249 33.71 -6.51 4.59
C PRO A 249 32.36 -6.22 3.91
N GLN A 250 31.23 -6.44 4.61
CA GLN A 250 29.87 -6.15 4.10
C GLN A 250 29.56 -4.63 4.14
N LEU A 251 30.19 -3.90 5.06
CA LEU A 251 30.01 -2.46 5.22
C LEU A 251 30.87 -1.64 4.25
N LEU A 252 31.99 -2.17 3.75
CA LEU A 252 32.90 -1.43 2.87
C LEU A 252 32.24 -0.92 1.57
N PRO A 253 31.44 -1.71 0.81
CA PRO A 253 30.69 -1.19 -0.34
C PRO A 253 29.65 -0.14 0.04
N SER A 254 29.18 -0.17 1.29
CA SER A 254 28.16 0.74 1.81
C SER A 254 28.74 2.08 2.28
N ALA A 255 30.05 2.20 2.50
CA ALA A 255 30.63 3.37 3.16
C ALA A 255 30.24 4.75 2.57
N PRO A 256 30.15 4.95 1.24
CA PRO A 256 29.65 6.21 0.67
C PRO A 256 28.18 6.50 1.02
N LEU A 257 27.34 5.47 0.97
CA LEU A 257 25.93 5.54 1.37
C LEU A 257 25.80 5.85 2.88
N LEU A 258 26.61 5.23 3.73
CA LEU A 258 26.56 5.43 5.18
C LEU A 258 26.96 6.86 5.57
N ARG A 259 27.92 7.46 4.86
CA ARG A 259 28.27 8.88 5.02
C ARG A 259 27.14 9.79 4.53
N GLY A 260 26.60 9.54 3.35
CA GLY A 260 25.47 10.30 2.82
C GLY A 260 24.21 10.21 3.69
N ALA A 261 23.93 9.04 4.27
CA ALA A 261 22.84 8.86 5.24
C ALA A 261 23.10 9.64 6.55
N ALA A 262 24.35 9.77 6.98
CA ALA A 262 24.71 10.60 8.13
C ALA A 262 24.62 12.11 7.85
N GLU A 263 24.99 12.56 6.65
CA GLU A 263 24.71 13.92 6.18
C GLU A 263 23.20 14.19 6.16
N LEU A 264 22.42 13.24 5.64
CA LEU A 264 20.95 13.33 5.59
C LEU A 264 20.34 13.40 7.00
N ALA A 265 20.88 12.63 7.94
CA ALA A 265 20.49 12.67 9.35
C ALA A 265 20.86 14.00 10.04
N ALA A 266 21.91 14.69 9.60
CA ALA A 266 22.26 16.02 10.09
C ALA A 266 21.31 17.10 9.56
N GLU A 267 20.77 16.95 8.34
CA GLU A 267 19.78 17.87 7.76
C GLU A 267 18.38 17.75 8.40
N MET A 268 17.85 16.53 8.56
CA MET A 268 16.43 16.31 8.96
C MET A 268 16.22 15.43 10.19
N GLY A 269 17.29 14.91 10.80
CA GLY A 269 17.24 13.94 11.89
C GLY A 269 17.23 12.48 11.39
N ALA A 270 17.87 11.60 12.17
CA ALA A 270 18.11 10.20 11.77
C ALA A 270 16.82 9.39 11.51
N ARG A 271 15.76 9.63 12.28
CA ARG A 271 14.45 8.98 12.11
C ARG A 271 13.79 9.40 10.78
N GLN A 272 13.77 10.69 10.49
CA GLN A 272 13.22 11.25 9.25
C GLN A 272 14.03 10.81 8.02
N ALA A 273 15.37 10.75 8.14
CA ALA A 273 16.23 10.20 7.10
C ALA A 273 15.89 8.73 6.79
N PHE A 274 15.65 7.89 7.80
CA PHE A 274 15.23 6.49 7.59
C PHE A 274 13.84 6.39 6.97
N GLU A 275 12.84 7.14 7.48
CA GLU A 275 11.49 7.16 6.92
C GLU A 275 11.46 7.66 5.46
N PHE A 276 12.32 8.62 5.09
CA PHE A 276 12.49 9.06 3.69
C PHE A 276 13.03 7.94 2.79
N LEU A 277 14.09 7.25 3.22
CA LEU A 277 14.72 6.18 2.43
C LEU A 277 13.82 4.94 2.33
N LEU A 278 13.15 4.56 3.43
CA LEU A 278 12.16 3.48 3.45
C LEU A 278 10.93 3.85 2.61
N GLY A 279 10.42 5.09 2.71
CA GLY A 279 9.30 5.58 1.91
C GLY A 279 9.59 5.48 0.40
N ARG A 280 10.74 5.99 -0.05
CA ARG A 280 11.20 5.84 -1.44
C ARG A 280 11.31 4.38 -1.89
N HIS A 281 11.73 3.47 -1.02
CA HIS A 281 11.78 2.03 -1.31
C HIS A 281 10.39 1.39 -1.43
N LEU A 282 9.45 1.74 -0.55
CA LEU A 282 8.06 1.26 -0.62
C LEU A 282 7.35 1.81 -1.87
N ASP A 283 7.52 3.09 -2.19
CA ASP A 283 6.97 3.76 -3.38
C ASP A 283 7.50 3.16 -4.70
N ALA A 284 8.74 2.69 -4.72
CA ALA A 284 9.31 1.98 -5.86
C ALA A 284 8.78 0.54 -6.01
N ASN A 285 8.25 -0.04 -4.93
CA ASN A 285 7.84 -1.46 -4.85
C ASN A 285 6.37 -1.66 -4.39
N PRO A 286 5.37 -0.92 -4.93
CA PRO A 286 4.01 -0.87 -4.38
C PRO A 286 3.19 -2.17 -4.54
N ARG A 287 3.76 -3.19 -5.20
CA ARG A 287 3.16 -4.54 -5.35
C ARG A 287 3.77 -5.59 -4.43
N GLN A 288 4.87 -5.27 -3.74
CA GLN A 288 5.56 -6.21 -2.85
C GLN A 288 5.05 -6.14 -1.41
N TYR A 289 4.49 -5.01 -0.99
CA TYR A 289 4.14 -4.74 0.41
C TYR A 289 2.67 -4.37 0.56
N THR A 290 1.94 -5.12 1.39
CA THR A 290 0.62 -4.68 1.89
C THR A 290 0.84 -3.66 3.00
N LEU A 291 0.38 -2.43 2.79
CA LEU A 291 0.53 -1.34 3.76
C LEU A 291 -0.76 -1.13 4.54
N THR A 292 -0.69 -1.19 5.88
CA THR A 292 -1.77 -0.75 6.76
C THR A 292 -1.79 0.78 6.81
N PRO A 293 -2.92 1.46 6.50
CA PRO A 293 -3.03 2.91 6.64
C PRO A 293 -2.77 3.38 8.08
N ALA A 294 -2.23 4.59 8.24
CA ALA A 294 -1.78 5.10 9.54
C ALA A 294 -2.95 5.37 10.49
N GLU A 295 -4.07 5.78 9.93
CA GLU A 295 -5.33 6.08 10.61
C GLU A 295 -5.98 4.80 11.15
N LEU A 296 -5.97 3.73 10.34
CA LEU A 296 -6.39 2.40 10.78
C LEU A 296 -5.48 1.87 11.89
N ALA A 297 -4.17 1.98 11.72
CA ALA A 297 -3.20 1.56 12.72
C ALA A 297 -3.39 2.30 14.05
N GLY A 298 -3.67 3.60 14.00
CA GLY A 298 -4.04 4.41 15.17
C GLY A 298 -5.32 3.91 15.84
N LEU A 299 -6.40 3.68 15.07
CA LEU A 299 -7.66 3.13 15.59
C LEU A 299 -7.46 1.76 16.27
N MET A 300 -6.66 0.87 15.67
CA MET A 300 -6.36 -0.45 16.25
C MET A 300 -5.56 -0.32 17.56
N ALA A 301 -4.59 0.59 17.63
CA ALA A 301 -3.84 0.87 18.85
C ALA A 301 -4.72 1.50 19.95
N ASP A 302 -5.64 2.40 19.60
CA ASP A 302 -6.61 2.99 20.53
C ASP A 302 -7.62 1.96 21.08
N LEU A 303 -8.05 0.99 20.26
CA LEU A 303 -8.92 -0.12 20.66
C LEU A 303 -8.23 -1.09 21.62
N ALA A 304 -6.96 -1.43 21.36
CA ALA A 304 -6.15 -2.25 22.26
C ALA A 304 -5.83 -1.54 23.58
N GLY A 305 -5.70 -0.21 23.54
CA GLY A 305 -5.52 0.62 24.72
C GLY A 305 -4.08 0.65 25.26
N PRO A 306 -3.89 1.18 26.49
CA PRO A 306 -2.57 1.32 27.09
C PRO A 306 -2.00 -0.02 27.58
N ALA A 307 -0.83 -0.38 27.07
CA ALA A 307 -0.09 -1.59 27.43
C ALA A 307 1.42 -1.32 27.56
N ARG A 308 2.17 -2.26 28.18
CA ARG A 308 3.63 -2.27 28.24
C ARG A 308 4.21 -3.18 27.14
N THR A 309 3.65 -4.37 26.97
CA THR A 309 4.12 -5.37 26.01
C THR A 309 3.13 -5.53 24.86
N PHE A 310 3.56 -5.15 23.66
CA PHE A 310 2.79 -5.34 22.42
C PHE A 310 3.44 -6.40 21.54
N LEU A 311 2.62 -7.25 20.91
CA LEU A 311 3.03 -8.17 19.85
C LEU A 311 2.32 -7.82 18.53
N ASP A 312 3.08 -7.82 17.44
CA ASP A 312 2.56 -7.90 16.08
C ASP A 312 3.15 -9.14 15.38
N PRO A 313 2.36 -10.22 15.20
CA PRO A 313 2.82 -11.50 14.67
C PRO A 313 2.86 -11.54 13.14
N ALA A 314 2.47 -10.47 12.45
CA ALA A 314 2.53 -10.34 10.98
C ALA A 314 2.87 -8.89 10.62
N CYS A 315 4.01 -8.40 11.12
CA CYS A 315 4.20 -6.97 11.34
C CYS A 315 4.36 -6.12 10.07
N GLY A 316 4.68 -6.72 8.93
CA GLY A 316 4.88 -6.00 7.68
C GLY A 316 5.88 -4.85 7.87
N THR A 317 5.48 -3.63 7.50
CA THR A 317 6.30 -2.41 7.70
C THR A 317 6.29 -1.83 9.12
N GLY A 318 5.73 -2.54 10.10
CA GLY A 318 5.64 -2.11 11.50
C GLY A 318 4.59 -1.03 11.79
N ALA A 319 3.66 -0.81 10.85
CA ALA A 319 2.71 0.30 10.91
C ALA A 319 1.84 0.28 12.19
N LEU A 320 1.41 -0.91 12.64
CA LEU A 320 0.59 -1.10 13.83
C LEU A 320 1.37 -0.75 15.11
N LEU A 321 2.54 -1.36 15.33
CA LEU A 321 3.38 -1.08 16.50
C LEU A 321 3.88 0.37 16.54
N ARG A 322 4.11 1.00 15.38
CA ARG A 322 4.48 2.42 15.28
C ARG A 322 3.34 3.38 15.64
N ALA A 323 2.08 2.94 15.54
CA ALA A 323 0.92 3.74 15.93
C ALA A 323 0.64 3.70 17.45
N VAL A 324 1.28 2.79 18.19
CA VAL A 324 1.18 2.71 19.65
C VAL A 324 1.86 3.92 20.29
N ALA A 325 1.15 4.60 21.19
CA ALA A 325 1.70 5.70 21.98
C ALA A 325 2.93 5.23 22.81
N PRO A 326 4.13 5.83 22.63
CA PRO A 326 5.33 5.42 23.37
C PRO A 326 5.18 5.59 24.88
N ARG A 327 5.71 4.63 25.64
CA ARG A 327 5.73 4.65 27.11
C ARG A 327 7.09 4.20 27.66
N PRO A 328 7.47 4.62 28.89
CA PRO A 328 8.57 3.99 29.62
C PRO A 328 8.33 2.49 29.77
N ASP A 329 9.42 1.71 29.78
CA ASP A 329 9.42 0.25 29.94
C ASP A 329 8.53 -0.50 28.94
N GLN A 330 8.30 0.08 27.76
CA GLN A 330 7.55 -0.55 26.68
C GLN A 330 8.43 -1.53 25.89
N GLU A 331 7.88 -2.70 25.60
CA GLU A 331 8.50 -3.73 24.78
C GLU A 331 7.62 -4.03 23.56
N LEU A 332 8.23 -4.00 22.39
CA LEU A 332 7.57 -4.20 21.10
C LEU A 332 8.11 -5.49 20.46
N TYR A 333 7.26 -6.49 20.32
CA TYR A 333 7.58 -7.77 19.69
C TYR A 333 7.01 -7.78 18.27
N ALA A 334 7.85 -8.07 17.28
CA ALA A 334 7.50 -8.00 15.87
C ALA A 334 8.00 -9.26 15.15
N GLN A 335 7.12 -9.96 14.44
CA GLN A 335 7.50 -11.08 13.58
C GLN A 335 6.97 -10.88 12.16
N ASP A 336 7.82 -11.18 11.17
CA ASP A 336 7.44 -11.23 9.76
C ASP A 336 8.08 -12.47 9.09
N SER A 337 7.44 -13.03 8.08
CA SER A 337 7.99 -14.18 7.35
C SER A 337 9.12 -13.81 6.40
N ALA A 338 9.21 -12.54 5.96
CA ALA A 338 10.31 -12.02 5.16
C ALA A 338 11.43 -11.45 6.08
N PRO A 339 12.64 -12.06 6.12
CA PRO A 339 13.71 -11.63 7.04
C PRO A 339 14.14 -10.18 6.84
N ASP A 340 14.22 -9.77 5.59
CA ASP A 340 14.44 -8.40 5.13
C ASP A 340 13.46 -7.39 5.74
N LEU A 341 12.16 -7.74 5.74
CA LEU A 341 11.11 -6.87 6.24
C LEU A 341 11.10 -6.82 7.77
N ALA A 342 11.33 -7.95 8.43
CA ALA A 342 11.52 -8.02 9.88
C ALA A 342 12.70 -7.14 10.35
N ALA A 343 13.83 -7.15 9.63
CA ALA A 343 15.00 -6.32 9.94
C ALA A 343 14.71 -4.82 9.77
N LEU A 344 14.11 -4.43 8.64
CA LEU A 344 13.71 -3.03 8.37
C LEU A 344 12.70 -2.52 9.40
N THR A 345 11.71 -3.33 9.77
CA THR A 345 10.68 -2.96 10.76
C THR A 345 11.27 -2.85 12.16
N ALA A 346 12.16 -3.74 12.58
CA ALA A 346 12.84 -3.62 13.85
C ALA A 346 13.66 -2.31 13.95
N LEU A 347 14.42 -1.97 12.89
CA LEU A 347 15.14 -0.69 12.79
C LEU A 347 14.18 0.52 12.83
N ARG A 348 13.06 0.46 12.09
CA ARG A 348 12.04 1.51 12.06
C ARG A 348 11.49 1.80 13.45
N LEU A 349 11.12 0.76 14.20
CA LEU A 349 10.55 0.88 15.54
C LEU A 349 11.58 1.44 16.54
N ALA A 350 12.83 0.98 16.49
CA ALA A 350 13.91 1.45 17.37
C ALA A 350 14.33 2.92 17.09
N LEU A 351 14.17 3.39 15.85
CA LEU A 351 14.33 4.80 15.45
C LEU A 351 13.11 5.67 15.80
N HIS A 352 11.94 5.06 15.95
CA HIS A 352 10.71 5.78 16.29
C HIS A 352 10.58 6.05 17.80
N ALA A 353 10.94 5.08 18.64
CA ALA A 353 10.86 5.17 20.09
C ALA A 353 12.08 4.54 20.79
N ARG A 354 12.28 4.87 22.07
CA ARG A 354 13.33 4.26 22.92
C ARG A 354 12.93 2.91 23.53
N SER A 355 11.79 2.36 23.11
CA SER A 355 11.30 1.04 23.50
C SER A 355 12.29 -0.07 23.13
N THR A 356 12.27 -1.17 23.89
CA THR A 356 12.98 -2.42 23.51
C THR A 356 12.23 -3.06 22.35
N VAL A 357 12.93 -3.51 21.31
CA VAL A 357 12.30 -4.10 20.12
C VAL A 357 12.79 -5.53 19.92
N ARG A 358 11.91 -6.51 19.99
CA ARG A 358 12.19 -7.92 19.70
C ARG A 358 11.68 -8.23 18.30
N GLY A 359 12.51 -7.97 17.29
CA GLY A 359 12.23 -8.34 15.90
C GLY A 359 12.72 -9.75 15.58
N ALA A 360 11.88 -10.58 14.96
CA ALA A 360 12.21 -11.93 14.54
C ALA A 360 11.71 -12.22 13.10
N ALA A 361 12.37 -13.16 12.42
CA ALA A 361 12.04 -13.59 11.07
C ALA A 361 11.53 -15.05 11.06
N GLY A 362 10.41 -15.32 10.39
CA GLY A 362 9.85 -16.66 10.21
C GLY A 362 8.33 -16.67 10.07
N ASP A 363 7.77 -17.72 9.47
CA ASP A 363 6.33 -17.99 9.45
C ASP A 363 5.81 -18.14 10.88
N THR A 364 4.99 -17.21 11.37
CA THR A 364 4.55 -17.17 12.77
C THR A 364 3.58 -18.31 13.16
N LEU A 365 2.92 -18.93 12.18
CA LEU A 365 2.09 -20.10 12.43
C LEU A 365 2.96 -21.35 12.53
N ARG A 366 3.96 -21.56 11.67
CA ARG A 366 4.83 -22.75 11.72
C ARG A 366 6.04 -22.65 12.67
N ALA A 367 6.57 -21.45 12.84
CA ALA A 367 7.81 -21.10 13.52
C ALA A 367 7.60 -19.83 14.36
N ASP A 368 6.71 -19.93 15.33
CA ASP A 368 6.43 -18.92 16.35
C ASP A 368 7.74 -18.54 17.09
N ALA A 369 8.22 -17.31 16.91
CA ALA A 369 9.47 -16.86 17.52
C ALA A 369 9.32 -16.55 19.03
N PHE A 370 8.09 -16.46 19.53
CA PHE A 370 7.78 -15.97 20.87
C PHE A 370 6.81 -16.92 21.63
N PRO A 371 7.08 -18.25 21.70
CA PRO A 371 6.09 -19.22 22.19
C PRO A 371 5.76 -19.07 23.69
N GLU A 372 6.67 -18.49 24.48
CA GLU A 372 6.47 -18.21 25.90
C GLU A 372 5.96 -16.79 26.18
N LEU A 373 5.79 -15.94 25.16
CA LEU A 373 5.29 -14.58 25.35
C LEU A 373 3.84 -14.57 25.82
N ARG A 374 3.54 -13.67 26.76
CA ARG A 374 2.21 -13.35 27.28
C ARG A 374 2.04 -11.83 27.26
N ALA A 375 1.82 -11.28 26.07
CA ALA A 375 1.72 -9.84 25.82
C ALA A 375 0.45 -9.24 26.48
N ASP A 376 0.52 -7.95 26.84
CA ASP A 376 -0.66 -7.18 27.25
C ASP A 376 -1.64 -7.01 26.07
N ALA A 377 -1.08 -6.77 24.88
CA ALA A 377 -1.83 -6.48 23.68
C ALA A 377 -1.24 -7.14 22.43
N VAL A 378 -2.11 -7.52 21.49
CA VAL A 378 -1.74 -7.99 20.15
C VAL A 378 -2.40 -7.09 19.11
N LEU A 379 -1.64 -6.58 18.14
CA LEU A 379 -2.18 -5.88 16.97
C LEU A 379 -1.77 -6.70 15.75
N CYS A 380 -2.69 -7.01 14.83
CA CYS A 380 -2.31 -7.78 13.64
C CYS A 380 -3.17 -7.43 12.41
N HIS A 381 -2.50 -7.26 11.27
CA HIS A 381 -3.08 -7.26 9.93
C HIS A 381 -2.55 -8.51 9.22
N PRO A 382 -3.16 -9.68 9.45
CA PRO A 382 -2.66 -10.93 8.89
C PRO A 382 -2.88 -10.99 7.37
N PRO A 383 -2.10 -11.81 6.64
CA PRO A 383 -2.44 -12.18 5.28
C PRO A 383 -3.78 -12.94 5.24
N PHE A 384 -4.63 -12.61 4.25
CA PHE A 384 -5.97 -13.19 4.11
C PHE A 384 -6.03 -14.34 3.09
N ASN A 385 -6.91 -15.30 3.34
CA ASN A 385 -7.22 -16.45 2.50
C ASN A 385 -6.00 -17.31 2.12
N GLU A 386 -5.00 -17.39 3.00
CA GLU A 386 -3.87 -18.29 2.80
C GLU A 386 -4.35 -19.74 2.83
N ARG A 387 -3.96 -20.54 1.83
CA ARG A 387 -4.29 -21.98 1.79
C ARG A 387 -3.18 -22.87 2.32
N ASN A 388 -1.97 -22.31 2.43
CA ASN A 388 -0.75 -23.03 2.82
C ASN A 388 -0.19 -22.48 4.15
N TRP A 389 -1.06 -22.20 5.13
CA TRP A 389 -0.69 -21.65 6.43
C TRP A 389 -0.12 -22.68 7.43
N GLY A 390 -0.09 -23.97 7.07
CA GLY A 390 0.42 -25.05 7.93
C GLY A 390 -0.65 -26.00 8.46
N HIS A 391 -1.87 -25.96 7.93
CA HIS A 391 -3.01 -26.79 8.36
C HIS A 391 -2.66 -28.25 8.73
N ASP A 392 -1.96 -28.96 7.85
CA ASP A 392 -1.65 -30.38 8.05
C ASP A 392 -0.53 -30.60 9.09
N ASP A 393 0.49 -29.72 9.08
CA ASP A 393 1.62 -29.72 10.02
C ASP A 393 1.16 -29.40 11.45
N LEU A 394 0.16 -28.53 11.59
CA LEU A 394 -0.33 -27.94 12.83
C LEU A 394 -1.58 -28.63 13.39
N ALA A 395 -1.96 -29.81 12.91
CA ALA A 395 -3.22 -30.49 13.27
C ALA A 395 -3.46 -30.68 14.78
N TYR A 396 -2.38 -30.81 15.57
CA TYR A 396 -2.40 -31.01 17.02
C TYR A 396 -1.78 -29.85 17.82
N ASP A 397 -1.65 -28.66 17.21
CA ASP A 397 -1.04 -27.50 17.86
C ASP A 397 -1.88 -27.01 19.07
N PRO A 398 -1.24 -26.75 20.23
CA PRO A 398 -1.96 -26.37 21.46
C PRO A 398 -2.66 -25.01 21.38
N ARG A 399 -2.41 -24.18 20.35
CA ARG A 399 -3.09 -22.89 20.16
C ARG A 399 -4.55 -23.05 19.75
N TRP A 400 -5.00 -24.22 19.28
CA TRP A 400 -6.37 -24.47 18.79
C TRP A 400 -7.42 -24.70 19.90
N GLU A 401 -7.38 -23.91 20.97
CA GLU A 401 -8.25 -24.03 22.15
C GLU A 401 -9.76 -23.94 21.81
N TYR A 402 -10.11 -23.17 20.78
CA TYR A 402 -11.48 -22.87 20.34
C TYR A 402 -11.93 -23.79 19.19
N GLY A 403 -11.05 -24.69 18.73
CA GLY A 403 -11.28 -25.64 17.65
C GLY A 403 -10.28 -25.50 16.50
N PHE A 404 -10.05 -26.60 15.80
CA PHE A 404 -9.09 -26.67 14.70
C PHE A 404 -9.56 -25.84 13.48
N PRO A 405 -8.78 -24.84 13.00
CA PRO A 405 -9.13 -24.04 11.83
C PRO A 405 -9.18 -24.88 10.54
N ALA A 406 -10.19 -24.65 9.72
CA ALA A 406 -10.27 -25.28 8.40
C ALA A 406 -9.18 -24.73 7.46
N ARG A 407 -8.75 -25.52 6.47
CA ARG A 407 -7.67 -25.15 5.52
C ARG A 407 -7.91 -23.80 4.80
N ASN A 408 -9.17 -23.41 4.60
CA ASN A 408 -9.58 -22.15 3.95
C ASN A 408 -9.90 -21.00 4.93
N GLU A 409 -9.61 -21.15 6.23
CA GLU A 409 -9.90 -20.19 7.30
C GLU A 409 -8.61 -19.83 8.07
N SER A 410 -7.54 -19.47 7.36
CA SER A 410 -6.25 -19.00 7.91
C SER A 410 -6.42 -17.92 8.99
N GLU A 411 -7.42 -17.07 8.82
CA GLU A 411 -7.79 -15.97 9.69
C GLU A 411 -8.19 -16.45 11.09
N LEU A 412 -8.81 -17.63 11.21
CA LEU A 412 -9.15 -18.23 12.50
C LEU A 412 -7.96 -18.95 13.16
N ALA A 413 -6.91 -19.27 12.40
CA ALA A 413 -5.61 -19.65 12.96
C ALA A 413 -4.91 -18.42 13.56
N TRP A 414 -4.90 -17.28 12.85
CA TRP A 414 -4.36 -16.01 13.35
C TRP A 414 -5.07 -15.49 14.61
N VAL A 415 -6.41 -15.57 14.69
CA VAL A 415 -7.19 -15.24 15.90
C VAL A 415 -6.74 -16.07 17.11
N GLN A 416 -6.59 -17.39 16.92
CA GLN A 416 -6.21 -18.30 18.01
C GLN A 416 -4.74 -18.16 18.41
N HIS A 417 -3.84 -17.90 17.45
CA HIS A 417 -2.46 -17.52 17.74
C HIS A 417 -2.41 -16.26 18.63
N ALA A 418 -3.14 -15.20 18.26
CA ALA A 418 -3.19 -13.96 19.04
C ALA A 418 -3.69 -14.21 20.48
N LEU A 419 -4.77 -14.98 20.65
CA LEU A 419 -5.30 -15.36 21.97
C LEU A 419 -4.30 -16.16 22.82
N ALA A 420 -3.56 -17.10 22.21
CA ALA A 420 -2.56 -17.90 22.92
C ALA A 420 -1.36 -17.07 23.41
N ARG A 421 -1.02 -15.99 22.71
CA ARG A 421 0.08 -15.05 23.04
C ARG A 421 -0.32 -13.91 23.97
N LEU A 422 -1.60 -13.72 24.25
CA LEU A 422 -2.05 -12.77 25.27
C LEU A 422 -1.85 -13.35 26.68
N ARG A 423 -1.56 -12.47 27.66
CA ARG A 423 -1.84 -12.76 29.07
C ARG A 423 -3.33 -12.66 29.36
N ASP A 424 -3.77 -13.17 30.51
CA ASP A 424 -5.18 -13.07 30.91
C ASP A 424 -5.64 -11.61 30.98
N ARG A 425 -6.84 -11.36 30.46
CA ARG A 425 -7.45 -10.03 30.22
C ARG A 425 -6.71 -9.13 29.23
N GLY A 426 -5.62 -9.60 28.61
CA GLY A 426 -4.96 -8.90 27.50
C GLY A 426 -5.88 -8.79 26.28
N THR A 427 -5.66 -7.78 25.43
CA THR A 427 -6.58 -7.43 24.32
C THR A 427 -5.90 -7.59 22.95
N ALA A 428 -6.53 -8.30 22.02
CA ALA A 428 -6.08 -8.41 20.64
C ALA A 428 -7.01 -7.64 19.70
N VAL A 429 -6.44 -6.91 18.74
CA VAL A 429 -7.20 -6.24 17.67
C VAL A 429 -6.67 -6.72 16.33
N LEU A 430 -7.51 -7.45 15.59
CA LEU A 430 -7.18 -8.04 14.30
C LEU A 430 -7.99 -7.38 13.19
N LEU A 431 -7.35 -7.06 12.07
CA LEU A 431 -8.05 -6.78 10.81
C LEU A 431 -8.42 -8.09 10.14
N MET A 432 -9.68 -8.23 9.72
CA MET A 432 -10.28 -9.49 9.27
C MET A 432 -11.14 -9.27 8.02
N PRO A 433 -11.20 -10.20 7.06
CA PRO A 433 -12.17 -10.15 5.98
C PRO A 433 -13.59 -10.48 6.49
N PRO A 434 -14.67 -9.89 5.94
CA PRO A 434 -16.04 -10.14 6.39
C PRO A 434 -16.43 -11.61 6.41
N ALA A 435 -15.89 -12.39 5.47
CA ALA A 435 -16.19 -13.81 5.35
C ALA A 435 -15.80 -14.63 6.60
N ALA A 436 -14.80 -14.20 7.39
CA ALA A 436 -14.46 -14.87 8.65
C ALA A 436 -15.63 -14.83 9.66
N ALA A 437 -16.49 -13.79 9.59
CA ALA A 437 -17.63 -13.60 10.48
C ALA A 437 -18.83 -14.51 10.15
N SER A 438 -18.98 -14.98 8.91
CA SER A 438 -20.19 -15.70 8.47
C SER A 438 -19.93 -17.09 7.88
N ARG A 439 -18.74 -17.39 7.33
CA ARG A 439 -18.45 -18.69 6.68
C ARG A 439 -18.77 -19.89 7.58
N ARG A 440 -19.46 -20.88 7.02
CA ARG A 440 -19.91 -22.08 7.74
C ARG A 440 -18.75 -22.93 8.29
N SER A 441 -17.61 -22.96 7.59
CA SER A 441 -16.37 -23.64 8.03
C SER A 441 -15.85 -23.11 9.37
N GLY A 442 -15.97 -21.80 9.61
CA GLY A 442 -15.60 -21.15 10.87
C GLY A 442 -16.60 -21.26 12.02
N ARG A 443 -17.84 -21.76 11.79
CA ARG A 443 -18.95 -21.69 12.76
C ARG A 443 -18.57 -22.18 14.15
N ARG A 444 -17.93 -23.36 14.25
CA ARG A 444 -17.59 -23.98 15.55
C ARG A 444 -16.63 -23.11 16.37
N ILE A 445 -15.63 -22.51 15.72
CA ILE A 445 -14.64 -21.64 16.38
C ILE A 445 -15.32 -20.34 16.83
N ARG A 446 -16.15 -19.72 15.98
CA ARG A 446 -16.94 -18.54 16.38
C ARG A 446 -17.83 -18.84 17.60
N ALA A 447 -18.56 -19.96 17.58
CA ALA A 447 -19.41 -20.36 18.68
C ALA A 447 -18.64 -20.51 20.01
N ASP A 448 -17.42 -21.06 19.96
CA ASP A 448 -16.60 -21.23 21.16
C ASP A 448 -15.96 -19.92 21.64
N LEU A 449 -15.51 -19.06 20.71
CA LEU A 449 -15.03 -17.70 21.01
C LEU A 449 -16.10 -16.86 21.73
N LEU A 450 -17.36 -16.97 21.34
CA LEU A 450 -18.49 -16.33 22.01
C LEU A 450 -18.74 -16.93 23.39
N ARG A 451 -18.87 -18.26 23.50
CA ARG A 451 -19.18 -18.97 24.76
C ARG A 451 -18.16 -18.73 25.86
N ARG A 452 -16.87 -18.62 25.52
CA ARG A 452 -15.80 -18.29 26.48
C ARG A 452 -15.67 -16.80 26.76
N GLY A 453 -16.41 -15.94 26.05
CA GLY A 453 -16.29 -14.48 26.13
C GLY A 453 -14.97 -13.93 25.57
N ALA A 454 -14.32 -14.68 24.68
CA ALA A 454 -13.03 -14.33 24.09
C ALA A 454 -13.16 -13.30 22.97
N LEU A 455 -14.23 -13.36 22.17
CA LEU A 455 -14.59 -12.28 21.24
C LEU A 455 -15.41 -11.22 21.97
N ARG A 456 -15.05 -9.94 21.82
CA ARG A 456 -15.67 -8.81 22.53
C ARG A 456 -16.30 -7.77 21.61
N ALA A 457 -15.76 -7.55 20.42
CA ALA A 457 -16.41 -6.74 19.40
C ALA A 457 -16.11 -7.20 17.96
N VAL A 458 -17.06 -6.97 17.06
CA VAL A 458 -16.85 -7.01 15.59
C VAL A 458 -17.32 -5.68 15.01
N ILE A 459 -16.42 -4.96 14.36
CA ILE A 459 -16.64 -3.61 13.83
C ILE A 459 -16.42 -3.65 12.32
N ALA A 460 -17.45 -3.48 11.51
CA ALA A 460 -17.31 -3.33 10.06
C ALA A 460 -16.77 -1.94 9.73
N LEU A 461 -15.64 -1.87 9.02
CA LEU A 461 -15.02 -0.64 8.53
C LEU A 461 -15.66 -0.23 7.20
N PRO A 462 -15.59 1.07 6.83
CA PRO A 462 -16.07 1.52 5.54
C PRO A 462 -15.20 0.97 4.40
N ILE A 463 -15.80 0.83 3.22
CA ILE A 463 -15.05 0.51 1.99
C ILE A 463 -13.99 1.61 1.77
N GLY A 464 -12.78 1.22 1.37
CA GLY A 464 -11.64 2.12 1.26
C GLY A 464 -10.80 2.28 2.53
N ALA A 465 -11.15 1.64 3.66
CA ALA A 465 -10.38 1.75 4.90
C ALA A 465 -9.00 1.07 4.88
N ALA A 466 -8.83 -0.05 4.16
CA ALA A 466 -7.53 -0.72 4.03
C ALA A 466 -7.49 -1.66 2.82
N PRO A 467 -6.28 -2.06 2.35
CA PRO A 467 -6.16 -3.08 1.30
C PRO A 467 -6.74 -4.43 1.77
N PRO A 468 -7.51 -5.15 0.94
CA PRO A 468 -8.04 -4.76 -0.37
C PRO A 468 -9.18 -3.72 -0.25
N TYR A 469 -8.96 -2.53 -0.81
CA TYR A 469 -9.80 -1.34 -0.61
C TYR A 469 -11.26 -1.46 -1.10
N ASN A 470 -11.60 -2.48 -1.88
CA ASN A 470 -12.95 -2.75 -2.37
C ASN A 470 -13.79 -3.64 -1.45
N ILE A 471 -13.28 -3.99 -0.25
CA ILE A 471 -13.97 -4.83 0.73
C ILE A 471 -14.13 -4.03 2.05
N PRO A 472 -15.32 -4.01 2.67
CA PRO A 472 -15.51 -3.41 3.99
C PRO A 472 -14.93 -4.35 5.07
N LEU A 473 -13.62 -4.29 5.31
CA LEU A 473 -12.94 -5.18 6.27
C LEU A 473 -13.46 -4.97 7.70
N HIS A 474 -13.38 -6.00 8.55
CA HIS A 474 -13.82 -5.93 9.93
C HIS A 474 -12.62 -5.80 10.88
N LEU A 475 -12.76 -5.03 11.96
CA LEU A 475 -11.91 -5.17 13.15
C LEU A 475 -12.56 -6.13 14.13
N TRP A 476 -11.80 -7.15 14.56
CA TRP A 476 -12.19 -8.04 15.65
C TRP A 476 -11.42 -7.64 16.90
N VAL A 477 -12.14 -7.29 17.96
CA VAL A 477 -11.56 -7.03 19.29
C VAL A 477 -11.80 -8.26 20.15
N LEU A 478 -10.71 -8.90 20.56
CA LEU A 478 -10.71 -10.11 21.38
C LEU A 478 -10.02 -9.84 22.71
N ARG A 479 -10.36 -10.61 23.74
CA ARG A 479 -9.73 -10.55 25.06
C ARG A 479 -9.54 -11.96 25.59
N ARG A 480 -8.35 -12.30 26.08
CA ARG A 480 -8.14 -13.61 26.73
C ARG A 480 -8.96 -13.67 28.03
N PRO A 481 -9.91 -14.61 28.17
CA PRO A 481 -10.75 -14.67 29.37
C PRO A 481 -9.95 -15.21 30.56
N ASP A 482 -9.98 -14.48 31.67
CA ASP A 482 -9.57 -14.97 33.01
C ASP A 482 -10.64 -15.94 33.56
N LYS A 483 -11.92 -15.55 33.41
CA LYS A 483 -13.10 -16.37 33.72
C LYS A 483 -14.18 -16.10 32.69
N ALA A 484 -15.05 -17.09 32.47
CA ALA A 484 -16.25 -16.88 31.66
C ALA A 484 -17.13 -15.78 32.31
N PRO A 485 -17.62 -14.79 31.54
CA PRO A 485 -18.51 -13.76 32.05
C PRO A 485 -19.88 -14.35 32.41
N ALA A 486 -20.53 -13.80 33.44
CA ALA A 486 -21.84 -14.28 33.89
C ALA A 486 -22.97 -14.03 32.86
N GLN A 487 -22.87 -12.93 32.10
CA GLN A 487 -23.73 -12.60 30.97
C GLN A 487 -22.82 -12.06 29.85
N PRO A 488 -22.37 -12.91 28.91
CA PRO A 488 -21.58 -12.46 27.79
C PRO A 488 -22.44 -11.70 26.77
N GLU A 489 -22.12 -10.44 26.55
CA GLU A 489 -22.53 -9.69 25.36
C GLU A 489 -21.33 -9.44 24.44
N VAL A 490 -21.61 -9.17 23.16
CA VAL A 490 -20.65 -8.75 22.14
C VAL A 490 -21.11 -7.46 21.49
N LEU A 491 -20.21 -6.50 21.33
CA LEU A 491 -20.47 -5.26 20.60
C LEU A 491 -20.37 -5.51 19.09
N LEU A 492 -21.45 -5.23 18.36
CA LEU A 492 -21.43 -5.16 16.90
C LEU A 492 -21.56 -3.70 16.47
N ALA A 493 -20.72 -3.28 15.53
CA ALA A 493 -20.76 -1.93 14.97
C ALA A 493 -20.53 -1.94 13.46
N ASP A 494 -21.18 -1.04 12.73
CA ASP A 494 -20.97 -0.81 11.31
C ASP A 494 -20.69 0.68 11.08
N THR A 495 -19.56 0.97 10.44
CA THR A 495 -19.14 2.34 10.13
C THR A 495 -19.24 2.68 8.65
N GLY A 496 -19.84 1.80 7.84
CA GLY A 496 -19.98 1.95 6.38
C GLY A 496 -20.56 3.28 5.92
N GLN A 497 -21.42 3.92 6.74
CA GLN A 497 -21.96 5.26 6.48
C GLN A 497 -20.91 6.39 6.40
N TYR A 498 -19.69 6.16 6.92
CA TYR A 498 -18.57 7.11 6.85
C TYR A 498 -17.62 6.84 5.65
N ALA A 499 -18.02 5.99 4.71
CA ALA A 499 -17.35 5.88 3.41
C ALA A 499 -17.55 7.17 2.62
N THR A 500 -16.48 7.72 2.05
CA THR A 500 -16.56 8.88 1.14
C THR A 500 -16.59 8.42 -0.32
N GLU A 501 -17.32 9.14 -1.16
CA GLU A 501 -17.26 8.94 -2.61
C GLU A 501 -15.90 9.44 -3.14
N GLY A 502 -15.01 8.53 -3.54
CA GLY A 502 -13.73 8.89 -4.16
C GLY A 502 -12.55 8.00 -3.76
N ARG A 503 -11.32 8.50 -4.00
CA ARG A 503 -10.06 7.81 -3.64
C ARG A 503 -9.42 8.33 -2.34
N GLY A 504 -10.16 9.11 -1.54
CA GLY A 504 -9.64 9.75 -0.31
C GLY A 504 -9.53 8.83 0.91
N GLY A 505 -10.16 7.65 0.89
CA GLY A 505 -10.41 6.85 2.09
C GLY A 505 -11.62 7.38 2.88
N PRO A 506 -12.05 6.70 3.95
CA PRO A 506 -13.22 7.11 4.74
C PRO A 506 -12.98 8.39 5.56
N ASP A 507 -14.05 8.96 6.13
CA ASP A 507 -13.92 9.97 7.19
C ASP A 507 -13.39 9.29 8.46
N TRP A 508 -12.06 9.18 8.54
CA TRP A 508 -11.36 8.58 9.66
C TRP A 508 -11.64 9.26 11.00
N ARG A 509 -12.01 10.54 11.01
CA ARG A 509 -12.37 11.23 12.25
C ARG A 509 -13.71 10.70 12.76
N ALA A 510 -14.74 10.66 11.91
CA ALA A 510 -16.05 10.13 12.24
C ALA A 510 -16.01 8.63 12.58
N VAL A 511 -15.27 7.82 11.80
CA VAL A 511 -15.04 6.39 12.10
C VAL A 511 -14.40 6.23 13.48
N ARG A 512 -13.32 6.96 13.77
CA ARG A 512 -12.59 6.82 15.05
C ARG A 512 -13.42 7.29 16.24
N GLU A 513 -14.15 8.40 16.12
CA GLU A 513 -15.05 8.89 17.16
C GLU A 513 -16.14 7.85 17.45
N ALA A 514 -16.88 7.39 16.44
CA ALA A 514 -17.97 6.44 16.61
C ALA A 514 -17.53 5.09 17.19
N VAL A 515 -16.42 4.52 16.70
CA VAL A 515 -15.89 3.23 17.16
C VAL A 515 -15.38 3.32 18.60
N LEU A 516 -14.62 4.36 18.94
CA LEU A 516 -14.05 4.47 20.28
C LEU A 516 -15.09 4.84 21.33
N ASP A 517 -16.13 5.61 20.98
CA ASP A 517 -17.24 5.89 21.88
C ASP A 517 -18.04 4.62 22.21
N ALA A 518 -18.40 3.84 21.19
CA ALA A 518 -19.10 2.57 21.37
C ALA A 518 -18.26 1.57 22.19
N TRP A 519 -16.99 1.38 21.80
CA TRP A 519 -16.07 0.47 22.49
C TRP A 519 -15.82 0.87 23.95
N ARG A 520 -15.57 2.15 24.25
CA ARG A 520 -15.29 2.62 25.62
C ARG A 520 -16.53 2.62 26.52
N ALA A 521 -17.72 2.78 25.96
CA ALA A 521 -18.96 2.58 26.72
C ALA A 521 -19.13 1.09 27.05
N PHE A 522 -19.06 0.22 26.05
CA PHE A 522 -19.18 -1.23 26.18
C PHE A 522 -18.14 -1.86 27.13
N ASP A 523 -16.86 -1.51 27.00
CA ASP A 523 -15.80 -2.12 27.81
C ASP A 523 -15.88 -1.75 29.31
N ARG A 524 -16.54 -0.62 29.63
CA ARG A 524 -16.79 -0.20 31.02
C ARG A 524 -18.05 -0.82 31.60
N ALA A 525 -19.14 -0.86 30.85
CA ALA A 525 -20.45 -1.30 31.34
C ALA A 525 -20.70 -2.81 31.17
N GLY A 526 -20.04 -3.44 30.20
CA GLY A 526 -20.35 -4.80 29.74
C GLY A 526 -21.48 -4.88 28.72
N THR A 527 -22.25 -3.80 28.55
CA THR A 527 -23.39 -3.65 27.64
C THR A 527 -23.31 -2.30 26.89
N PHE A 528 -24.06 -2.13 25.81
CA PHE A 528 -24.12 -0.90 25.04
C PHE A 528 -25.52 -0.68 24.44
N GLU A 529 -26.16 0.44 24.79
CA GLU A 529 -27.45 0.85 24.25
C GLU A 529 -27.38 1.08 22.73
N GLU A 530 -28.41 0.62 22.01
CA GLU A 530 -28.43 0.66 20.55
C GLU A 530 -28.35 2.09 19.99
N ARG A 531 -27.49 2.25 18.99
CA ARG A 531 -27.49 3.35 18.02
C ARG A 531 -27.83 2.74 16.66
N PRO A 532 -29.06 2.91 16.14
CA PRO A 532 -29.52 2.23 14.93
C PRO A 532 -28.58 2.44 13.74
N GLY A 533 -28.36 1.38 12.96
CA GLY A 533 -27.42 1.35 11.84
C GLY A 533 -25.93 1.56 12.18
N LEU A 534 -25.57 1.85 13.45
CA LEU A 534 -24.21 2.19 13.85
C LEU A 534 -23.60 1.18 14.83
N ALA A 535 -24.25 0.91 15.97
CA ALA A 535 -23.71 0.00 16.98
C ALA A 535 -24.76 -0.48 17.98
N ARG A 536 -24.66 -1.75 18.43
CA ARG A 536 -25.40 -2.29 19.58
C ARG A 536 -24.60 -3.41 20.24
N SER A 537 -24.82 -3.68 21.53
CA SER A 537 -24.43 -4.98 22.09
C SER A 537 -25.54 -6.02 21.88
N LEU A 538 -25.14 -7.29 21.83
CA LEU A 538 -26.05 -8.43 21.78
C LEU A 538 -25.64 -9.52 22.78
N PRO A 539 -26.59 -10.12 23.52
CA PRO A 539 -26.38 -11.35 24.26
C PRO A 539 -25.83 -12.46 23.36
N VAL A 540 -24.82 -13.19 23.84
CA VAL A 540 -24.22 -14.31 23.10
C VAL A 540 -25.22 -15.40 22.73
N ILE A 541 -26.30 -15.58 23.52
CA ILE A 541 -27.35 -16.56 23.20
C ILE A 541 -28.07 -16.23 21.88
N ASP A 542 -28.26 -14.96 21.55
CA ASP A 542 -28.92 -14.50 20.32
C ASP A 542 -28.03 -14.68 19.09
N LEU A 543 -26.70 -14.76 19.29
CA LEU A 543 -25.68 -14.99 18.27
C LEU A 543 -25.38 -16.48 18.04
N LEU A 544 -25.89 -17.39 18.87
CA LEU A 544 -25.60 -18.83 18.81
C LEU A 544 -26.61 -19.62 17.94
N ASP A 545 -26.96 -19.05 16.78
CA ASP A 545 -27.85 -19.67 15.78
C ASP A 545 -27.15 -20.78 14.93
N ASP A 546 -27.80 -21.21 13.85
CA ASP A 546 -27.27 -22.26 12.96
C ASP A 546 -26.12 -21.82 12.03
N ASP A 547 -25.89 -20.52 11.89
CA ASP A 547 -24.77 -19.95 11.13
C ASP A 547 -23.64 -19.45 12.05
N VAL A 548 -24.01 -19.00 13.26
CA VAL A 548 -23.21 -18.17 14.17
C VAL A 548 -22.59 -17.01 13.38
N ASP A 549 -23.42 -16.29 12.66
CA ASP A 549 -23.00 -15.17 11.82
C ASP A 549 -22.72 -13.95 12.71
N LEU A 550 -21.57 -13.31 12.50
CA LEU A 550 -21.11 -12.16 13.28
C LEU A 550 -20.92 -10.89 12.44
N ALA A 551 -21.45 -10.88 11.21
CA ALA A 551 -21.44 -9.68 10.38
C ALA A 551 -22.36 -8.59 10.96
N PRO A 552 -21.87 -7.39 11.31
CA PRO A 552 -22.68 -6.35 11.94
C PRO A 552 -23.95 -6.00 11.16
N ALA A 553 -23.88 -5.97 9.83
CA ALA A 553 -25.01 -5.71 8.93
C ALA A 553 -26.17 -6.72 8.99
N ARG A 554 -26.00 -7.91 9.59
CA ARG A 554 -27.10 -8.88 9.83
C ARG A 554 -27.86 -8.60 11.14
N HIS A 555 -27.26 -7.83 12.04
CA HIS A 555 -27.65 -7.74 13.45
C HIS A 555 -27.97 -6.32 13.92
N LEU A 556 -27.42 -5.32 13.25
CA LEU A 556 -27.87 -3.95 13.38
C LEU A 556 -29.19 -3.80 12.61
N PRO A 557 -30.23 -3.18 13.20
CA PRO A 557 -31.34 -2.72 12.39
C PRO A 557 -30.80 -1.73 11.34
N PRO A 558 -31.50 -1.57 10.20
CA PRO A 558 -31.21 -0.47 9.27
C PRO A 558 -31.05 0.83 10.07
N PRO A 559 -30.16 1.76 9.67
CA PRO A 559 -30.14 3.09 10.26
C PRO A 559 -31.57 3.63 10.17
N THR A 560 -32.25 3.72 11.31
CA THR A 560 -33.60 4.27 11.33
C THR A 560 -33.44 5.65 10.75
N ALA A 561 -34.14 5.93 9.66
CA ALA A 561 -34.22 7.29 9.18
C ALA A 561 -34.98 8.05 10.28
N ALA A 562 -34.22 8.65 11.21
CA ALA A 562 -34.75 9.30 12.40
C ALA A 562 -35.73 10.42 12.04
N ASP A 563 -35.62 10.92 10.80
CA ASP A 563 -36.48 11.88 10.15
C ASP A 563 -37.10 11.30 8.85
N GLY A 564 -37.44 10.01 8.77
CA GLY A 564 -37.70 9.27 7.51
C GLY A 564 -38.64 9.95 6.50
N GLY A 565 -39.77 10.50 6.95
CA GLY A 565 -40.66 11.30 6.09
C GLY A 565 -40.10 12.69 5.75
N ASP A 566 -39.55 13.38 6.73
CA ASP A 566 -39.14 14.79 6.63
C ASP A 566 -37.81 14.97 5.88
N SER A 567 -36.89 14.00 5.99
CA SER A 567 -35.64 13.92 5.24
C SER A 567 -35.88 13.58 3.77
N LEU A 568 -36.75 12.62 3.46
CA LEU A 568 -37.17 12.35 2.07
C LEU A 568 -37.94 13.53 1.47
N THR A 569 -38.76 14.23 2.25
CA THR A 569 -39.43 15.47 1.84
C THR A 569 -38.40 16.56 1.55
N SER A 570 -37.44 16.80 2.45
CA SER A 570 -36.35 17.77 2.26
C SER A 570 -35.47 17.45 1.05
N LEU A 571 -35.15 16.17 0.80
CA LEU A 571 -34.43 15.72 -0.40
C LEU A 571 -35.24 15.98 -1.66
N ARG A 572 -36.55 15.68 -1.65
CA ARG A 572 -37.47 15.95 -2.77
C ARG A 572 -37.61 17.44 -3.05
N GLU A 573 -37.67 18.29 -2.03
CA GLU A 573 -37.73 19.75 -2.20
C GLU A 573 -36.44 20.29 -2.81
N ARG A 574 -35.26 19.90 -2.27
CA ARG A 574 -33.95 20.28 -2.81
C ARG A 574 -33.73 19.78 -4.24
N LEU A 575 -34.21 18.57 -4.56
CA LEU A 575 -34.22 18.06 -5.93
C LEU A 575 -35.12 18.91 -6.83
N GLY A 576 -36.33 19.25 -6.38
CA GLY A 576 -37.27 20.10 -7.11
C GLY A 576 -36.74 21.51 -7.36
N GLU A 577 -36.04 22.11 -6.40
CA GLU A 577 -35.34 23.38 -6.56
C GLU A 577 -34.18 23.27 -7.56
N THR A 578 -33.33 22.24 -7.43
CA THR A 578 -32.21 22.00 -8.34
C THR A 578 -32.70 21.76 -9.78
N LEU A 579 -33.83 21.07 -9.97
CA LEU A 579 -34.44 20.84 -11.29
C LEU A 579 -35.04 22.11 -11.90
N ARG A 580 -35.53 23.07 -11.10
CA ARG A 580 -35.92 24.40 -11.60
C ARG A 580 -34.68 25.18 -12.04
N LEU A 581 -33.63 25.16 -11.21
CA LEU A 581 -32.36 25.81 -11.53
C LEU A 581 -31.72 25.25 -12.81
N THR A 582 -31.81 23.94 -13.10
CA THR A 582 -31.34 23.40 -14.39
C THR A 582 -32.17 23.92 -15.57
N ALA A 583 -33.49 24.12 -15.42
CA ALA A 583 -34.31 24.74 -16.46
C ALA A 583 -33.91 26.20 -16.70
N ASP A 584 -33.72 26.98 -15.63
CA ASP A 584 -33.33 28.40 -15.71
C ASP A 584 -31.92 28.60 -16.29
N LEU A 585 -30.99 27.68 -16.01
CA LEU A 585 -29.63 27.67 -16.54
C LEU A 585 -29.49 26.99 -17.91
N THR A 586 -30.57 26.42 -18.47
CA THR A 586 -30.50 25.70 -19.75
C THR A 586 -30.01 26.63 -20.87
N PRO A 587 -28.91 26.32 -21.58
CA PRO A 587 -28.40 27.16 -22.65
C PRO A 587 -29.46 27.40 -23.73
N PRO A 588 -29.66 28.65 -24.18
CA PRO A 588 -30.63 28.93 -25.25
C PRO A 588 -30.22 28.24 -26.55
N PRO A 589 -31.18 27.97 -27.47
CA PRO A 589 -30.88 27.43 -28.79
C PRO A 589 -29.83 28.29 -29.51
N ALA A 590 -28.72 27.67 -29.89
CA ALA A 590 -27.63 28.36 -30.60
C ALA A 590 -27.88 28.34 -32.11
N ASP A 591 -27.85 29.52 -32.74
CA ASP A 591 -27.90 29.62 -34.20
C ASP A 591 -26.65 28.98 -34.85
N PRO A 592 -26.81 28.19 -35.93
CA PRO A 592 -25.69 27.51 -36.58
C PRO A 592 -24.77 28.49 -37.33
N ALA A 593 -23.70 28.92 -36.65
CA ALA A 593 -22.64 29.75 -37.23
C ALA A 593 -21.66 28.92 -38.09
N ARG A 594 -21.04 29.57 -39.09
CA ARG A 594 -19.92 28.96 -39.84
C ARG A 594 -18.69 28.81 -38.93
N PRO A 595 -17.91 27.72 -39.04
CA PRO A 595 -16.69 27.55 -38.24
C PRO A 595 -15.70 28.70 -38.45
N ALA A 596 -15.44 29.47 -37.39
CA ALA A 596 -14.48 30.57 -37.43
C ALA A 596 -13.04 30.06 -37.56
N ARG A 597 -12.26 30.68 -38.44
CA ARG A 597 -10.83 30.38 -38.62
C ARG A 597 -9.99 31.44 -37.89
N TRP A 598 -9.83 31.26 -36.59
CA TRP A 598 -9.01 32.15 -35.77
C TRP A 598 -7.51 31.78 -35.84
N PRO A 599 -6.60 32.76 -35.75
CA PRO A 599 -5.21 32.50 -35.40
C PRO A 599 -5.16 31.87 -34.00
N LEU A 600 -4.50 30.72 -33.87
CA LEU A 600 -4.36 30.01 -32.60
C LEU A 600 -3.05 30.38 -31.90
N THR A 601 -3.03 30.31 -30.58
CA THR A 601 -1.84 30.36 -29.73
C THR A 601 -1.86 29.16 -28.78
N THR A 602 -0.70 28.65 -28.39
CA THR A 602 -0.60 27.57 -27.40
C THR A 602 -0.51 28.11 -25.97
N VAL A 603 -0.94 27.32 -24.99
CA VAL A 603 -0.70 27.57 -23.56
C VAL A 603 0.80 27.71 -23.27
N GLY A 604 1.64 26.91 -23.94
CA GLY A 604 3.10 27.00 -23.86
C GLY A 604 3.71 28.27 -24.47
N GLU A 605 2.99 29.00 -25.33
CA GLU A 605 3.38 30.33 -25.82
C GLU A 605 2.94 31.43 -24.86
N LEU A 606 1.70 31.36 -24.35
CA LEU A 606 1.18 32.31 -23.36
C LEU A 606 2.01 32.29 -22.06
N ALA A 607 2.40 31.10 -21.60
CA ALA A 607 3.31 30.94 -20.45
C ALA A 607 4.70 31.55 -20.68
N ARG A 608 5.21 31.51 -21.92
CA ARG A 608 6.49 32.16 -22.28
C ARG A 608 6.37 33.67 -22.48
N GLY A 609 5.19 34.14 -22.88
CA GLY A 609 4.86 35.56 -23.02
C GLY A 609 4.45 36.25 -21.72
N GLY A 610 4.31 35.50 -20.61
CA GLY A 610 3.89 36.02 -19.31
C GLY A 610 2.39 36.23 -19.13
N ALA A 611 1.56 35.89 -20.13
CA ALA A 611 0.10 36.03 -20.08
C ALA A 611 -0.59 35.00 -19.16
N LEU A 612 0.14 33.97 -18.74
CA LEU A 612 -0.23 33.07 -17.64
C LEU A 612 1.01 32.48 -16.98
N VAL A 613 0.88 32.03 -15.73
CA VAL A 613 1.87 31.20 -15.03
C VAL A 613 1.38 29.77 -14.98
N MET A 614 2.26 28.79 -15.18
CA MET A 614 1.92 27.37 -15.12
C MET A 614 2.69 26.69 -13.97
N ARG A 615 1.96 26.02 -13.07
CA ARG A 615 2.51 25.24 -11.95
C ARG A 615 1.98 23.81 -11.99
N THR A 616 2.75 22.83 -11.52
CA THR A 616 2.34 21.42 -11.44
C THR A 616 2.15 21.03 -9.98
N GLY A 617 1.14 20.21 -9.67
CA GLY A 617 0.91 19.71 -8.32
C GLY A 617 2.03 18.79 -7.81
N GLY A 618 2.37 18.94 -6.54
CA GLY A 618 3.49 18.26 -5.88
C GLY A 618 3.11 16.97 -5.15
N ASN A 619 4.11 16.36 -4.50
CA ASN A 619 3.94 15.15 -3.68
C ASN A 619 3.92 15.44 -2.17
N GLY A 620 4.11 16.69 -1.74
CA GLY A 620 4.08 17.09 -0.34
C GLY A 620 3.61 18.53 -0.14
N GLY A 621 3.28 18.86 1.11
CA GLY A 621 2.88 20.21 1.53
C GLY A 621 2.70 20.27 3.05
N HIS A 622 2.33 21.42 3.60
CA HIS A 622 2.03 21.54 5.03
C HIS A 622 0.64 20.97 5.35
N ALA A 623 0.52 20.05 6.30
CA ALA A 623 -0.69 19.25 6.55
C ALA A 623 -1.84 19.98 7.29
N ARG A 624 -2.11 21.23 6.92
CA ARG A 624 -3.27 22.01 7.40
C ARG A 624 -4.13 22.60 6.27
N VAL A 625 -3.82 22.25 5.02
CA VAL A 625 -4.50 22.77 3.83
C VAL A 625 -5.15 21.61 3.06
N PRO A 626 -6.47 21.64 2.79
CA PRO A 626 -7.14 20.66 1.95
C PRO A 626 -6.51 20.58 0.55
N VAL A 627 -6.42 19.39 -0.02
CA VAL A 627 -5.75 19.16 -1.31
C VAL A 627 -6.80 18.91 -2.39
N LEU A 628 -6.75 19.71 -3.45
CA LEU A 628 -7.58 19.52 -4.63
C LEU A 628 -7.02 18.34 -5.44
N THR A 629 -7.81 17.27 -5.60
CA THR A 629 -7.41 16.05 -6.30
C THR A 629 -7.84 16.03 -7.76
N ASP A 630 -7.31 15.07 -8.53
CA ASP A 630 -7.79 14.77 -9.89
C ASP A 630 -9.27 14.36 -9.88
N HIS A 631 -9.72 13.64 -8.85
CA HIS A 631 -11.14 13.33 -8.67
C HIS A 631 -11.98 14.59 -8.45
N ASP A 632 -11.55 15.53 -7.61
CA ASP A 632 -12.31 16.75 -7.32
C ASP A 632 -12.46 17.67 -8.52
N VAL A 633 -11.42 17.72 -9.37
CA VAL A 633 -11.46 18.47 -10.62
C VAL A 633 -12.42 17.83 -11.63
N LEU A 634 -12.47 16.49 -11.70
CA LEU A 634 -13.37 15.76 -12.59
C LEU A 634 -14.83 15.77 -12.12
N ALA A 635 -15.08 15.65 -10.82
CA ALA A 635 -16.43 15.62 -10.23
C ALA A 635 -17.00 17.03 -9.99
N GLY A 636 -16.14 18.04 -9.81
CA GLY A 636 -16.52 19.39 -9.41
C GLY A 636 -16.84 19.53 -7.92
N THR A 637 -16.25 18.69 -7.07
CA THR A 637 -16.47 18.65 -5.61
C THR A 637 -15.55 19.62 -4.84
N ALA A 638 -15.73 19.73 -3.52
CA ALA A 638 -14.74 20.39 -2.66
C ALA A 638 -13.42 19.58 -2.63
N PRO A 639 -12.26 20.19 -2.28
CA PRO A 639 -11.00 19.48 -2.13
C PRO A 639 -11.11 18.32 -1.11
N SER A 640 -10.81 17.09 -1.53
CA SER A 640 -10.98 15.88 -0.71
C SER A 640 -9.67 15.19 -0.30
N GLY A 641 -8.53 15.64 -0.82
CA GLY A 641 -7.23 15.03 -0.56
C GLY A 641 -6.53 15.57 0.68
N ALA A 642 -5.59 14.76 1.19
CA ALA A 642 -4.56 15.17 2.14
C ALA A 642 -3.17 14.90 1.54
N LEU A 643 -2.20 15.76 1.84
CA LEU A 643 -0.79 15.57 1.50
C LEU A 643 -0.01 15.26 2.78
N PRO A 644 0.99 14.36 2.74
CA PRO A 644 1.89 14.16 3.87
C PRO A 644 2.68 15.45 4.15
N GLU A 645 2.98 15.69 5.43
CA GLU A 645 3.81 16.82 5.85
C GLU A 645 5.16 16.80 5.12
N SER A 646 5.45 17.90 4.43
CA SER A 646 6.69 18.11 3.69
C SER A 646 7.17 19.56 3.81
N ASP A 647 8.48 19.73 3.76
CA ASP A 647 9.17 21.02 3.65
C ASP A 647 8.98 21.65 2.25
N GLU A 648 8.45 20.90 1.28
CA GLU A 648 8.12 21.42 -0.05
C GLU A 648 6.95 22.43 0.01
N GLU A 649 7.15 23.62 -0.56
CA GLU A 649 6.13 24.66 -0.64
C GLU A 649 4.97 24.21 -1.54
N ALA A 650 3.79 24.01 -0.94
CA ALA A 650 2.60 23.59 -1.64
C ALA A 650 2.14 24.66 -2.65
N VAL A 651 1.83 24.25 -3.88
CA VAL A 651 1.19 25.14 -4.86
C VAL A 651 -0.25 25.37 -4.42
N LEU A 652 -0.54 26.55 -3.85
CA LEU A 652 -1.89 26.94 -3.47
C LEU A 652 -2.68 27.51 -4.65
N THR A 653 -3.94 27.13 -4.72
CA THR A 653 -4.94 27.66 -5.67
C THR A 653 -5.41 29.04 -5.25
N GLU A 654 -5.73 29.89 -6.23
CA GLU A 654 -6.36 31.21 -6.04
C GLU A 654 -7.62 31.29 -6.92
N PRO A 655 -8.64 32.08 -6.53
CA PRO A 655 -9.82 32.30 -7.36
C PRO A 655 -9.44 32.83 -8.75
N GLY A 656 -9.99 32.21 -9.80
CA GLY A 656 -9.61 32.49 -11.19
C GLY A 656 -8.45 31.65 -11.74
N ASP A 657 -7.78 30.81 -10.94
CA ASP A 657 -6.90 29.77 -11.47
C ASP A 657 -7.68 28.75 -12.31
N VAL A 658 -7.05 28.23 -13.37
CA VAL A 658 -7.62 27.17 -14.21
C VAL A 658 -6.83 25.88 -14.01
N VAL A 659 -7.46 24.87 -13.44
CA VAL A 659 -6.83 23.58 -13.12
C VAL A 659 -7.22 22.51 -14.14
N VAL A 660 -6.21 21.79 -14.64
CA VAL A 660 -6.33 20.78 -15.70
C VAL A 660 -5.71 19.45 -15.24
N PRO A 661 -6.43 18.32 -15.29
CA PRO A 661 -5.88 17.00 -14.99
C PRO A 661 -5.05 16.48 -16.18
N VAL A 662 -3.87 15.92 -15.91
CA VAL A 662 -2.94 15.44 -16.97
C VAL A 662 -3.05 13.94 -17.28
N LEU A 663 -3.85 13.21 -16.50
CA LEU A 663 -4.17 11.79 -16.66
C LEU A 663 -5.70 11.62 -16.66
N GLY A 664 -6.20 10.59 -17.35
CA GLY A 664 -7.60 10.15 -17.23
C GLY A 664 -8.53 10.41 -18.42
N GLY A 665 -8.01 10.92 -19.56
CA GLY A 665 -8.75 10.96 -20.83
C GLY A 665 -9.97 11.89 -20.93
N GLY A 666 -10.33 12.59 -19.86
CA GLY A 666 -11.43 13.56 -19.82
C GLY A 666 -11.06 14.92 -20.43
N SER A 667 -12.07 15.64 -20.93
CA SER A 667 -11.94 16.99 -21.49
C SER A 667 -12.39 18.05 -20.48
N VAL A 668 -11.69 18.09 -19.34
CA VAL A 668 -12.06 18.88 -18.16
C VAL A 668 -11.01 19.95 -17.87
N ALA A 669 -11.48 21.15 -17.58
CA ALA A 669 -10.70 22.23 -16.98
C ALA A 669 -11.62 22.97 -16.01
N ARG A 670 -11.18 23.14 -14.77
CA ARG A 670 -11.96 23.76 -13.69
C ARG A 670 -11.41 25.16 -13.39
N VAL A 671 -12.28 26.16 -13.40
CA VAL A 671 -11.95 27.47 -12.81
C VAL A 671 -12.16 27.37 -11.31
N ILE A 672 -11.16 27.83 -10.54
CA ILE A 672 -11.22 27.90 -9.07
C ILE A 672 -12.10 29.08 -8.66
N ASP A 673 -12.99 28.81 -7.71
CA ASP A 673 -13.91 29.77 -7.09
C ASP A 673 -13.45 30.13 -5.66
N ASP A 674 -14.04 31.16 -5.05
CA ASP A 674 -13.66 31.63 -3.71
C ASP A 674 -13.79 30.55 -2.62
N ALA A 675 -14.69 29.58 -2.82
CA ALA A 675 -14.89 28.46 -1.92
C ALA A 675 -13.81 27.36 -2.03
N THR A 676 -13.06 27.32 -3.14
CA THR A 676 -11.98 26.35 -3.37
C THR A 676 -10.59 26.97 -3.52
N GLY A 677 -10.49 28.30 -3.42
CA GLY A 677 -9.23 29.02 -3.23
C GLY A 677 -8.52 28.65 -1.92
N GLY A 678 -7.19 28.76 -1.91
CA GLY A 678 -6.35 28.38 -0.78
C GLY A 678 -6.06 26.88 -0.66
N ALA A 679 -6.69 26.02 -1.46
CA ALA A 679 -6.43 24.59 -1.47
C ALA A 679 -5.09 24.25 -2.14
N ALA A 680 -4.40 23.22 -1.66
CA ALA A 680 -3.15 22.74 -2.24
C ALA A 680 -3.41 21.92 -3.52
N LEU A 681 -2.59 22.11 -4.55
CA LEU A 681 -2.73 21.44 -5.84
C LEU A 681 -2.16 20.01 -5.78
N GLY A 682 -3.04 19.01 -5.87
CA GLY A 682 -2.66 17.60 -5.82
C GLY A 682 -1.91 17.09 -7.04
N ARG A 683 -1.26 15.93 -6.90
CA ARG A 683 -0.53 15.23 -7.97
C ARG A 683 -1.37 15.08 -9.24
N ASN A 684 -0.70 15.04 -10.40
CA ASN A 684 -1.33 14.90 -11.74
C ASN A 684 -2.27 16.06 -12.14
N LEU A 685 -2.26 17.17 -11.41
CA LEU A 685 -2.90 18.42 -11.82
C LEU A 685 -1.85 19.43 -12.31
N VAL A 686 -2.25 20.26 -13.26
CA VAL A 686 -1.54 21.47 -13.68
C VAL A 686 -2.46 22.66 -13.48
N LEU A 687 -1.94 23.68 -12.80
CA LEU A 687 -2.59 24.95 -12.55
C LEU A 687 -2.07 25.98 -13.55
N LEU A 688 -3.00 26.68 -14.18
CA LEU A 688 -2.77 27.79 -15.09
C LEU A 688 -3.34 29.04 -14.44
N ARG A 689 -2.48 29.96 -14.00
CA ARG A 689 -2.86 31.26 -13.43
C ARG A 689 -2.82 32.32 -14.52
N PRO A 690 -3.96 32.70 -15.14
CA PRO A 690 -3.98 33.76 -16.15
C PRO A 690 -3.66 35.13 -15.53
N ASP A 691 -3.04 36.02 -16.31
CA ASP A 691 -3.07 37.45 -16.00
C ASP A 691 -4.45 38.01 -16.41
N PRO A 692 -5.30 38.47 -15.48
CA PRO A 692 -6.65 38.96 -15.79
C PRO A 692 -6.68 40.24 -16.65
N ALA A 693 -5.54 40.91 -16.83
CA ALA A 693 -5.40 42.02 -17.78
C ALA A 693 -5.14 41.55 -19.23
N ALA A 694 -4.81 40.27 -19.45
CA ALA A 694 -4.42 39.72 -20.75
C ALA A 694 -5.25 38.50 -21.18
N LEU A 695 -5.76 37.71 -20.23
CA LEU A 695 -6.43 36.42 -20.47
C LEU A 695 -7.58 36.20 -19.51
N ASP A 696 -8.79 35.94 -20.03
CA ASP A 696 -9.95 35.61 -19.20
C ASP A 696 -9.92 34.13 -18.75
N PRO A 697 -10.13 33.81 -17.44
CA PRO A 697 -10.09 32.44 -16.92
C PRO A 697 -11.14 31.49 -17.53
N TRP A 698 -12.37 31.98 -17.73
CA TRP A 698 -13.48 31.17 -18.22
C TRP A 698 -13.38 30.93 -19.73
N PHE A 699 -12.88 31.92 -20.47
CA PHE A 699 -12.44 31.77 -21.85
C PHE A 699 -11.37 30.69 -21.99
N LEU A 700 -10.31 30.75 -21.17
CA LEU A 700 -9.27 29.73 -21.15
C LEU A 700 -9.89 28.34 -20.88
N ALA A 701 -10.56 28.15 -19.73
CA ALA A 701 -11.13 26.87 -19.34
C ALA A 701 -12.09 26.28 -20.40
N GLY A 702 -12.97 27.11 -20.98
CA GLY A 702 -13.90 26.70 -22.02
C GLY A 702 -13.23 26.14 -23.28
N PHE A 703 -12.20 26.84 -23.78
CA PHE A 703 -11.43 26.34 -24.94
C PHE A 703 -10.58 25.12 -24.61
N LEU A 704 -10.07 24.97 -23.38
CA LEU A 704 -9.36 23.76 -22.95
C LEU A 704 -10.28 22.53 -22.88
N ARG A 705 -11.56 22.70 -22.51
CA ARG A 705 -12.58 21.64 -22.49
C ARG A 705 -13.01 21.17 -23.89
N GLY A 706 -12.70 21.91 -24.95
CA GLY A 706 -13.03 21.52 -26.32
C GLY A 706 -12.40 20.18 -26.76
N THR A 707 -13.22 19.20 -27.15
CA THR A 707 -12.76 17.83 -27.48
C THR A 707 -11.80 17.74 -28.67
N ALA A 708 -11.75 18.76 -29.53
CA ALA A 708 -10.75 18.87 -30.60
C ALA A 708 -9.36 19.22 -30.04
N ASN A 709 -9.31 20.09 -29.03
CA ASN A 709 -8.09 20.57 -28.37
C ASN A 709 -7.40 19.42 -27.63
N ASN A 710 -8.18 18.70 -26.83
CA ASN A 710 -7.72 17.54 -26.07
C ASN A 710 -7.15 16.42 -26.97
N ARG A 711 -7.81 16.13 -28.11
CA ARG A 711 -7.33 15.14 -29.10
C ARG A 711 -5.97 15.50 -29.72
N GLN A 712 -5.64 16.78 -29.85
CA GLN A 712 -4.36 17.24 -30.43
C GLN A 712 -3.22 17.30 -29.40
N ALA A 713 -3.55 17.60 -28.14
CA ALA A 713 -2.60 17.69 -27.02
C ALA A 713 -2.35 16.35 -26.30
N SER A 714 -3.24 15.37 -26.47
CA SER A 714 -3.09 14.01 -25.94
C SER A 714 -1.96 13.23 -26.61
N SER A 715 -1.28 12.39 -25.82
CA SER A 715 -0.29 11.41 -26.27
C SER A 715 -0.65 10.01 -25.77
N TYR A 716 -0.52 9.03 -26.66
CA TYR A 716 -0.75 7.61 -26.36
C TYR A 716 0.59 6.94 -26.05
N ALA A 717 0.86 6.75 -24.75
CA ALA A 717 2.01 5.99 -24.26
C ALA A 717 1.50 4.94 -23.27
N SER A 718 1.40 3.69 -23.72
CA SER A 718 0.75 2.55 -23.02
C SER A 718 -0.77 2.74 -22.80
N THR A 719 -1.37 1.96 -21.89
CA THR A 719 -2.82 1.86 -21.62
C THR A 719 -3.44 3.10 -20.94
N ALA A 720 -2.71 4.21 -20.82
CA ALA A 720 -3.19 5.46 -20.26
C ALA A 720 -2.89 6.64 -21.19
N THR A 721 -3.89 7.49 -21.43
CA THR A 721 -3.74 8.73 -22.19
C THR A 721 -3.16 9.83 -21.29
N ARG A 722 -2.10 10.50 -21.76
CA ARG A 722 -1.46 11.62 -21.03
C ARG A 722 -1.58 12.91 -21.84
N LEU A 723 -2.04 13.97 -21.18
CA LEU A 723 -2.27 15.29 -21.78
C LEU A 723 -1.02 16.18 -21.64
N ASP A 724 -0.52 16.70 -22.76
CA ASP A 724 0.49 17.77 -22.74
C ASP A 724 -0.20 19.15 -22.72
N VAL A 725 -0.39 19.68 -21.51
CA VAL A 725 -1.06 20.96 -21.27
C VAL A 725 -0.42 22.11 -22.06
N ARG A 726 0.89 22.06 -22.35
CA ARG A 726 1.59 23.12 -23.11
C ARG A 726 1.17 23.16 -24.59
N ARG A 727 0.69 22.04 -25.13
CA ARG A 727 0.25 21.90 -26.53
C ARG A 727 -1.21 22.27 -26.75
N LEU A 728 -1.99 22.47 -25.69
CA LEU A 728 -3.36 22.98 -25.79
C LEU A 728 -3.36 24.36 -26.44
N GLN A 729 -4.36 24.60 -27.29
CA GLN A 729 -4.52 25.78 -28.13
C GLN A 729 -5.76 26.58 -27.77
N LEU A 730 -5.72 27.89 -28.01
CA LEU A 730 -6.84 28.80 -27.87
C LEU A 730 -6.75 29.92 -28.92
N PRO A 731 -7.89 30.50 -29.36
CA PRO A 731 -7.87 31.55 -30.36
C PRO A 731 -7.33 32.87 -29.80
N ARG A 732 -6.63 33.64 -30.63
CA ARG A 732 -6.14 34.98 -30.29
C ARG A 732 -7.25 36.00 -30.51
N LEU A 733 -8.02 36.28 -29.46
CA LEU A 733 -9.10 37.27 -29.44
C LEU A 733 -8.79 38.46 -28.52
N ALA A 734 -9.44 39.60 -28.74
CA ALA A 734 -9.34 40.75 -27.85
C ALA A 734 -9.98 40.45 -26.48
N LEU A 735 -9.51 41.07 -25.39
CA LEU A 735 -9.96 40.73 -24.03
C LEU A 735 -11.48 40.88 -23.84
N ASP A 736 -12.12 41.85 -24.49
CA ASP A 736 -13.58 42.02 -24.43
C ASP A 736 -14.34 40.90 -25.16
N GLU A 737 -13.77 40.34 -26.23
CA GLU A 737 -14.31 39.13 -26.88
C GLU A 737 -14.08 37.90 -26.02
N GLN A 738 -12.89 37.76 -25.41
CA GLN A 738 -12.59 36.69 -24.48
C GLN A 738 -13.61 36.67 -23.33
N ARG A 739 -13.86 37.82 -22.68
CA ARG A 739 -14.86 37.97 -21.61
C ARG A 739 -16.27 37.59 -22.05
N ARG A 740 -16.68 37.93 -23.29
CA ARG A 740 -17.97 37.47 -23.85
C ARG A 740 -18.02 35.96 -23.96
N TYR A 741 -16.99 35.31 -24.51
CA TYR A 741 -16.92 33.84 -24.56
C TYR A 741 -16.87 33.21 -23.16
N GLY A 742 -16.08 33.79 -22.25
CA GLY A 742 -15.96 33.36 -20.85
C GLY A 742 -17.29 33.37 -20.11
N ALA A 743 -18.12 34.41 -20.29
CA ALA A 743 -19.47 34.45 -19.73
C ALA A 743 -20.35 33.29 -20.21
N HIS A 744 -20.27 32.89 -21.48
CA HIS A 744 -21.01 31.74 -22.01
C HIS A 744 -20.46 30.41 -21.48
N PHE A 745 -19.13 30.26 -21.39
CA PHE A 745 -18.52 29.05 -20.82
C PHE A 745 -18.79 28.90 -19.33
N ARG A 746 -18.90 30.00 -18.59
CA ARG A 746 -19.34 30.01 -17.20
C ARG A 746 -20.79 29.52 -17.07
N ALA A 747 -21.71 30.07 -17.85
CA ALA A 747 -23.11 29.62 -17.85
C ALA A 747 -23.26 28.13 -18.19
N LEU A 748 -22.43 27.61 -19.12
CA LEU A 748 -22.36 26.18 -19.41
C LEU A 748 -21.84 25.34 -18.23
N ASP A 749 -20.84 25.82 -17.48
CA ASP A 749 -20.34 25.13 -16.28
C ASP A 749 -21.37 25.16 -15.14
N ASP A 750 -22.05 26.29 -14.93
CA ASP A 750 -23.11 26.44 -13.94
C ASP A 750 -24.27 25.46 -14.23
N PHE A 751 -24.71 25.35 -15.50
CA PHE A 751 -25.69 24.35 -15.94
C PHE A 751 -25.22 22.91 -15.71
N GLU A 752 -23.97 22.60 -16.04
CA GLU A 752 -23.41 21.25 -15.85
C GLU A 752 -23.29 20.88 -14.36
N ARG A 753 -22.91 21.82 -13.49
CA ARG A 753 -22.92 21.65 -12.02
C ARG A 753 -24.33 21.35 -11.52
N ALA A 754 -25.33 22.10 -11.97
CA ALA A 754 -26.73 21.90 -11.57
C ALA A 754 -27.26 20.52 -12.02
N LEU A 755 -26.95 20.09 -13.25
CA LEU A 755 -27.29 18.74 -13.73
C LEU A 755 -26.64 17.63 -12.89
N ARG A 756 -25.34 17.74 -12.59
CA ARG A 756 -24.62 16.78 -11.72
C ARG A 756 -25.18 16.74 -10.30
N GLN A 757 -25.68 17.86 -9.77
CA GLN A 757 -26.36 17.90 -8.47
C GLN A 757 -27.75 17.25 -8.52
N ALA A 758 -28.55 17.52 -9.55
CA ALA A 758 -29.87 16.93 -9.72
C ALA A 758 -29.79 15.39 -9.83
N GLY A 759 -28.81 14.85 -10.56
CA GLY A 759 -28.56 13.42 -10.65
C GLY A 759 -28.33 12.76 -9.28
N ARG A 760 -27.37 13.29 -8.50
CA ARG A 760 -27.05 12.76 -7.15
C ARG A 760 -28.24 12.84 -6.19
N LEU A 761 -28.97 13.96 -6.18
CA LEU A 761 -30.17 14.11 -5.33
C LEU A 761 -31.28 13.13 -5.76
N GLY A 762 -31.44 12.87 -7.06
CA GLY A 762 -32.38 11.89 -7.60
C GLY A 762 -32.04 10.46 -7.18
N GLU A 763 -30.76 10.05 -7.31
CA GLU A 763 -30.28 8.74 -6.87
C GLU A 763 -30.46 8.53 -5.36
N GLN A 764 -30.14 9.55 -4.55
CA GLN A 764 -30.36 9.53 -3.09
C GLN A 764 -31.84 9.39 -2.73
N LEU A 765 -32.72 10.16 -3.37
CA LEU A 765 -34.17 10.08 -3.13
C LEU A 765 -34.76 8.73 -3.54
N VAL A 766 -34.36 8.19 -4.70
CA VAL A 766 -34.80 6.86 -5.17
C VAL A 766 -34.36 5.78 -4.19
N ARG A 767 -33.10 5.81 -3.75
CA ARG A 767 -32.58 4.84 -2.78
C ARG A 767 -33.31 4.91 -1.45
N GLY A 768 -33.45 6.11 -0.87
CA GLY A 768 -34.17 6.30 0.40
C GLY A 768 -35.66 5.93 0.31
N MET A 769 -36.31 6.09 -0.85
CA MET A 769 -37.66 5.58 -1.08
C MET A 769 -37.71 4.04 -1.13
N TYR A 770 -36.73 3.37 -1.72
CA TYR A 770 -36.64 1.89 -1.70
C TYR A 770 -36.38 1.37 -0.29
N ASP A 771 -35.41 1.95 0.42
CA ASP A 771 -35.06 1.56 1.78
C ASP A 771 -36.28 1.77 2.69
N GLY A 772 -36.92 2.95 2.65
CA GLY A 772 -38.10 3.28 3.45
C GLY A 772 -39.36 2.46 3.15
N LEU A 773 -39.57 2.04 1.90
CA LEU A 773 -40.66 1.12 1.53
C LEU A 773 -40.39 -0.32 1.97
N THR A 774 -39.12 -0.72 2.16
CA THR A 774 -38.76 -2.08 2.57
C THR A 774 -38.62 -2.23 4.09
N ASP A 775 -38.22 -1.18 4.82
CA ASP A 775 -38.19 -1.16 6.29
C ASP A 775 -39.53 -0.76 6.94
N GLY A 776 -40.46 -0.20 6.15
CA GLY A 776 -41.80 0.20 6.58
C GLY A 776 -41.90 1.63 7.14
N THR A 777 -40.83 2.42 7.10
CA THR A 777 -40.85 3.85 7.49
C THR A 777 -41.58 4.74 6.48
N VAL A 778 -41.72 4.28 5.23
CA VAL A 778 -42.54 4.91 4.19
C VAL A 778 -43.68 3.97 3.82
N ALA A 779 -44.92 4.40 4.06
CA ALA A 779 -46.09 3.66 3.57
C ALA A 779 -46.25 3.85 2.05
N PRO A 780 -46.64 2.82 1.28
CA PRO A 780 -47.19 3.01 -0.04
C PRO A 780 -48.40 3.96 0.06
N ALA A 781 -48.44 5.01 -0.78
CA ALA A 781 -49.58 5.92 -0.78
C ALA A 781 -50.84 5.18 -1.27
N ASP A 782 -51.86 5.11 -0.42
CA ASP A 782 -53.20 4.68 -0.82
C ASP A 782 -53.69 5.58 -1.98
N ARG A 783 -54.15 4.94 -3.07
CA ARG A 783 -54.61 5.59 -4.31
C ARG A 783 -56.12 5.59 -4.43
#